data_AF-A0A235IYZ6-F1
#
_entry.id   AF-A0A235IYZ6-F1
#
_cell.length_a   1.000
_cell.length_b   1.000
_cell.length_c   1.000
_cell.angle_alpha   90.00
_cell.angle_beta   90.00
_cell.angle_gamma   90.00
#
_symmetry.space_group_name_H-M   'P 1'
#
loop_
_entity.id
_entity.type
_entity.pdbx_description
1 polymer ?
#
loop_
_entity_poly.entity_id
_entity_poly.type
_entity_poly.pdbx_seq_one_letter_code
_entity_poly.pdbx_strand_id
1 'polypeptide(L)'
;MTNPVVESRRTALSGKKSIYDSAFLPPVIPSNKIKFAFNATGRNKDWDFKKLAANFQDTEGTLEDVQQHIKAGHAICAGLLGGKWRSKANVIGSQWLLLDIDNSDVARDTDGKPIKDENGNSIKVYDPQLTISEALAHSFIQKHCALMYTTASHKPDWHKFRLIFPLPQYVEGADTVEACTRKLMQQLPHDPACKDASRVFYGSTEAEFPLVNPEATLPAEWIQEAIAIALHEREEYQLRIQEIESRRKEWREISLTEGWDIDQLIQNALSFIPPRTPGSGNYDECRQVLMALVNHYGASEAEIIAEQWSPSIKGSTWNIHAKIRSFRRGGISIGTLFHIAKQYGFRFPQRQYEPNVGNKGVISREQWELGRVREDLSSFQNLLKQAIAPFSSIFKGFKAPPTPKPLPEIDTPSANVIIYKRGSIPHRSEVTGNISISCQPEEHIAAWVEAVSKGWTQILDNSHPGLGKSYNAGQLTAGLFGVDKLIYQDANHRNPSTLPIETNFVDLPVRHNGFKLDPTRKTPTGEDFKLWTKAGETADTDGNCHRTYLFNAFRNKNFSSLDFEESGISPICGGCSLKNQCRFASGDGFGFRFQKRTAIQNYSELRAHPDSTPVTLTNAADQTFTVGRLWEEAGTLIKPVRSVDVNLGDFETTVGKLLLLEPNLLSQLQPALLVLHQLLTQQLKPTDRYGFDDASIRALLPAFPTGLDIEAIQQASEPDLTFLEDLDSIDITQDKQLKKSSAARYAAKKVVKDSARTAGREFLDLPNYWLPDFLEAWKGDGSFQSQWGVLSIYRPNPKHTELAKSAQFNIYLDATFKSHKLKLKLGIDDPVLVIEQQRPDYDNLKVVNVTGLGKLPKNRSLPLSARVNALKETLKKLCPNLGIIDWKQIATQAEVRTEYGHFVDGRGVNRFSECDAIASFGIPYQNIGVLAAQYQVMTGEPVNLEDKNSTFQKYLTELINAEIIQEIGRLRAHRRSNVELTFYFCADYDLNFLLNELPRVKLESVDAFQLCPEAGKASEQTGHAIVNALTQLWQSKQKITQPAIANIAEISQAWVSRFTQRWGGWQHFKKLLLLLLDSLNSGSNKNLADLDDDETWLARTYFPMLIAESESSLPTVLEGVAEVAQVFDTRAMRRVLNFCTPQVRADLLMIVLSCLPTEIYSISVSPLSASLAEPALSP
;
A
#
# COMPACT_ATOMS: atom_id res chain seq x y z
N MET A 1 -43.38 30.18 46.29
CA MET A 1 -43.14 30.13 44.84
C MET A 1 -41.65 29.89 44.65
N THR A 2 -41.24 28.62 44.68
CA THR A 2 -40.89 27.75 43.53
C THR A 2 -39.38 27.69 43.32
N ASN A 3 -38.82 26.61 43.87
CA ASN A 3 -37.60 25.85 43.53
C ASN A 3 -36.47 26.50 42.70
N PRO A 4 -35.21 26.37 43.17
CA PRO A 4 -34.05 26.44 42.28
C PRO A 4 -33.96 25.12 41.48
N VAL A 5 -34.00 25.23 40.15
CA VAL A 5 -33.82 24.10 39.22
C VAL A 5 -32.35 23.99 38.85
N VAL A 6 -31.74 22.93 39.36
CA VAL A 6 -30.65 22.11 38.80
C VAL A 6 -29.95 22.65 37.54
N GLU A 7 -28.79 23.28 37.75
CA GLU A 7 -27.70 23.33 36.77
C GLU A 7 -27.14 21.91 36.58
N SER A 8 -27.16 21.40 35.34
CA SER A 8 -26.44 20.17 34.99
C SER A 8 -25.60 20.35 33.71
N ARG A 9 -24.28 20.41 33.95
CA ARG A 9 -23.19 19.86 33.14
C ARG A 9 -23.22 20.10 31.62
N ARG A 10 -22.72 21.27 31.21
CA ARG A 10 -22.03 21.45 29.91
C ARG A 10 -20.88 22.45 30.05
N THR A 11 -19.79 22.05 30.70
CA THR A 11 -18.43 22.63 30.57
C THR A 11 -17.48 21.95 31.57
N ALA A 12 -16.71 20.94 31.12
CA ALA A 12 -15.45 20.50 31.74
C ALA A 12 -14.81 19.39 30.89
N LEU A 13 -14.37 19.73 29.68
CA LEU A 13 -13.36 18.96 28.94
C LEU A 13 -12.43 19.94 28.20
N SER A 14 -11.91 20.94 28.91
CA SER A 14 -10.63 21.57 28.57
C SER A 14 -9.61 21.06 29.59
N GLY A 15 -8.61 20.32 29.11
CA GLY A 15 -7.64 19.67 29.99
C GLY A 15 -7.16 18.31 29.51
N LYS A 16 -6.80 18.18 28.22
CA LYS A 16 -5.81 17.18 27.81
C LYS A 16 -4.58 17.94 27.35
N LYS A 17 -3.64 18.12 28.30
CA LYS A 17 -2.26 18.47 27.98
C LYS A 17 -1.72 17.39 27.04
N SER A 18 -1.15 17.85 25.94
CA SER A 18 -0.24 17.08 25.09
C SER A 18 0.86 16.47 25.96
N ILE A 19 1.02 15.16 25.94
CA ILE A 19 2.11 14.44 26.61
C ILE A 19 3.08 13.99 25.51
N TYR A 20 3.77 14.96 24.91
CA TYR A 20 4.99 14.71 24.14
C TYR A 20 5.90 15.91 24.34
N ASP A 21 6.43 16.02 25.55
CA ASP A 21 7.71 16.69 25.78
C ASP A 21 8.25 16.30 27.16
N SER A 22 9.57 16.13 27.20
CA SER A 22 10.45 15.75 28.31
C SER A 22 10.59 14.26 28.62
N ALA A 23 11.85 13.87 28.69
CA ALA A 23 12.36 12.57 29.07
C ALA A 23 11.76 12.07 30.39
N PHE A 24 10.84 11.11 30.31
CA PHE A 24 10.57 10.17 31.39
C PHE A 24 10.79 8.77 30.82
N LEU A 25 11.93 8.17 31.16
CA LEU A 25 12.03 6.71 31.18
C LEU A 25 10.81 6.22 31.98
N PRO A 26 10.00 5.28 31.46
CA PRO A 26 8.92 4.70 32.25
C PRO A 26 9.54 4.18 33.55
N PRO A 27 8.90 4.38 34.72
CA PRO A 27 9.43 3.86 35.96
C PRO A 27 9.67 2.37 35.77
N VAL A 28 10.91 1.94 35.98
CA VAL A 28 11.28 0.54 35.97
C VAL A 28 10.42 -0.12 37.05
N ILE A 29 9.35 -0.79 36.62
CA ILE A 29 8.48 -1.55 37.51
C ILE A 29 9.38 -2.64 38.10
N PRO A 30 9.54 -2.74 39.42
CA PRO A 30 10.28 -3.85 40.01
C PRO A 30 9.63 -5.15 39.50
N SER A 31 10.47 -6.05 38.99
CA SER A 31 10.16 -7.14 38.05
C SER A 31 9.22 -8.25 38.55
N ASN A 32 8.28 -7.97 39.46
CA ASN A 32 7.43 -8.99 40.07
C ASN A 32 6.02 -8.53 40.52
N LYS A 33 5.54 -7.36 40.07
CA LYS A 33 4.18 -6.84 40.38
C LYS A 33 3.27 -6.83 39.15
N ILE A 34 2.02 -7.21 39.35
CA ILE A 34 0.95 -7.29 38.33
C ILE A 34 -0.30 -6.54 38.82
N LYS A 35 -1.03 -5.92 37.87
CA LYS A 35 -2.32 -5.30 38.13
C LYS A 35 -3.45 -6.30 37.96
N PHE A 36 -4.34 -6.39 38.96
CA PHE A 36 -5.49 -7.28 38.92
C PHE A 36 -6.71 -6.71 39.63
N ALA A 37 -7.89 -7.24 39.31
CA ALA A 37 -9.15 -6.86 39.93
C ALA A 37 -9.72 -8.02 40.75
N PHE A 38 -10.07 -7.77 42.01
CA PHE A 38 -10.69 -8.75 42.89
C PHE A 38 -11.96 -8.23 43.57
N ASN A 39 -12.82 -9.14 44.01
CA ASN A 39 -14.01 -8.84 44.80
C ASN A 39 -14.00 -9.74 46.05
N ALA A 40 -13.96 -9.12 47.23
CA ALA A 40 -13.89 -9.80 48.53
C ALA A 40 -15.25 -9.95 49.24
N THR A 41 -16.36 -9.58 48.59
CA THR A 41 -17.68 -9.48 49.25
C THR A 41 -18.43 -10.81 49.37
N GLY A 42 -17.85 -11.91 48.89
CA GLY A 42 -18.36 -13.27 48.94
C GLY A 42 -17.21 -14.27 48.94
N ARG A 43 -17.52 -15.57 49.06
CA ARG A 43 -16.50 -16.63 49.16
C ARG A 43 -16.87 -17.83 48.29
N ASN A 44 -15.87 -18.40 47.62
CA ASN A 44 -16.00 -19.59 46.77
C ASN A 44 -17.09 -19.38 45.70
N LYS A 45 -18.18 -20.16 45.73
CA LYS A 45 -19.31 -20.04 44.78
C LYS A 45 -20.58 -19.44 45.41
N ASP A 46 -20.54 -18.99 46.66
CA ASP A 46 -21.70 -18.37 47.34
C ASP A 46 -21.70 -16.85 47.16
N TRP A 47 -22.54 -16.35 46.24
CA TRP A 47 -22.51 -14.94 45.81
C TRP A 47 -23.90 -14.35 45.57
N ASP A 48 -24.10 -13.14 46.10
CA ASP A 48 -25.12 -12.20 45.60
C ASP A 48 -24.65 -11.64 44.25
N PHE A 49 -25.34 -11.98 43.16
CA PHE A 49 -24.98 -11.57 41.81
C PHE A 49 -24.89 -10.04 41.61
N LYS A 50 -25.66 -9.26 42.38
CA LYS A 50 -25.63 -7.80 42.31
C LYS A 50 -24.35 -7.26 42.96
N LYS A 51 -23.93 -7.83 44.09
CA LYS A 51 -22.66 -7.48 44.76
C LYS A 51 -21.44 -7.98 44.00
N LEU A 52 -21.54 -9.17 43.42
CA LEU A 52 -20.49 -9.75 42.57
C LEU A 52 -20.18 -8.81 41.40
N ALA A 53 -21.20 -8.25 40.74
CA ALA A 53 -21.01 -7.37 39.61
C ALA A 53 -20.59 -5.93 39.98
N ALA A 54 -20.86 -5.45 41.19
CA ALA A 54 -20.63 -4.04 41.56
C ALA A 54 -19.29 -3.75 42.25
N ASN A 55 -18.74 -4.72 43.00
CA ASN A 55 -17.73 -4.44 44.02
C ASN A 55 -16.31 -4.96 43.67
N PHE A 56 -15.95 -4.96 42.39
CA PHE A 56 -14.57 -5.25 41.99
C PHE A 56 -13.67 -4.06 42.29
N GLN A 57 -12.51 -4.34 42.90
CA GLN A 57 -11.47 -3.37 43.22
C GLN A 57 -10.22 -3.70 42.43
N ASP A 58 -9.72 -2.73 41.67
CA ASP A 58 -8.46 -2.84 40.93
C ASP A 58 -7.31 -2.53 41.89
N THR A 59 -6.30 -3.40 41.92
CA THR A 59 -5.11 -3.26 42.78
C THR A 59 -3.85 -3.69 42.01
N GLU A 60 -2.68 -3.41 42.59
CA GLU A 60 -1.38 -3.84 42.09
C GLU A 60 -0.64 -4.62 43.19
N GLY A 61 -0.20 -5.84 42.88
CA GLY A 61 0.41 -6.74 43.86
C GLY A 61 1.25 -7.83 43.20
N THR A 62 1.82 -8.71 44.01
CA THR A 62 2.62 -9.86 43.59
C THR A 62 1.74 -11.10 43.34
N LEU A 63 2.32 -12.18 42.80
CA LEU A 63 1.60 -13.46 42.70
C LEU A 63 1.18 -14.01 44.06
N GLU A 64 1.94 -13.74 45.13
CA GLU A 64 1.57 -14.15 46.49
C GLU A 64 0.28 -13.44 46.94
N ASP A 65 0.12 -12.15 46.63
CA ASP A 65 -1.11 -11.40 46.93
C ASP A 65 -2.32 -11.99 46.19
N VAL A 66 -2.12 -12.42 44.94
CA VAL A 66 -3.14 -13.13 44.16
C VAL A 66 -3.48 -14.48 44.79
N GLN A 67 -2.48 -15.26 45.22
CA GLN A 67 -2.70 -16.54 45.90
C GLN A 67 -3.47 -16.35 47.22
N GLN A 68 -3.18 -15.31 47.99
CA GLN A 68 -3.92 -14.97 49.21
C GLN A 68 -5.39 -14.67 48.92
N HIS A 69 -5.69 -13.89 47.88
CA HIS A 69 -7.07 -13.64 47.48
C HIS A 69 -7.79 -14.90 46.99
N ILE A 70 -7.11 -15.76 46.24
CA ILE A 70 -7.66 -17.06 45.81
C ILE A 70 -7.97 -17.95 47.02
N LYS A 71 -7.03 -18.10 47.97
CA LYS A 71 -7.20 -18.87 49.21
C LYS A 71 -8.22 -18.26 50.17
N ALA A 72 -8.50 -16.96 50.08
CA ALA A 72 -9.60 -16.33 50.80
C ALA A 72 -10.97 -16.60 50.17
N GLY A 73 -11.02 -17.27 49.00
CA GLY A 73 -12.23 -17.55 48.25
C GLY A 73 -12.76 -16.35 47.45
N HIS A 74 -11.96 -15.29 47.27
CA HIS A 74 -12.39 -14.07 46.57
C HIS A 74 -12.51 -14.31 45.07
N ALA A 75 -13.38 -13.54 44.40
CA ALA A 75 -13.52 -13.59 42.94
C ALA A 75 -12.53 -12.65 42.26
N ILE A 76 -11.97 -13.06 41.12
CA ILE A 76 -11.02 -12.31 40.31
C ILE A 76 -11.62 -12.04 38.93
N CYS A 77 -11.31 -10.90 38.31
CA CYS A 77 -11.77 -10.54 36.97
C CYS A 77 -10.63 -10.62 35.94
N ALA A 78 -10.98 -11.04 34.71
CA ALA A 78 -10.06 -11.14 33.57
C ALA A 78 -9.44 -9.78 33.18
N GLY A 79 -10.17 -8.69 33.37
CA GLY A 79 -9.73 -7.32 33.08
C GLY A 79 -10.02 -6.35 34.22
N LEU A 80 -9.32 -5.21 34.19
CA LEU A 80 -9.48 -4.11 35.13
C LEU A 80 -10.74 -3.29 34.82
N LEU A 81 -11.49 -2.90 35.85
CA LEU A 81 -12.83 -2.31 35.71
C LEU A 81 -12.91 -0.83 36.14
N GLY A 82 -11.84 -0.28 36.73
CA GLY A 82 -11.75 1.09 37.24
C GLY A 82 -12.78 1.39 38.32
N GLY A 83 -13.14 0.41 39.15
CA GLY A 83 -14.18 0.53 40.18
C GLY A 83 -15.60 0.70 39.64
N LYS A 84 -15.83 0.40 38.35
CA LYS A 84 -17.17 0.44 37.72
C LYS A 84 -17.84 -0.92 37.75
N TRP A 85 -19.15 -0.92 37.52
CA TRP A 85 -19.95 -2.13 37.36
C TRP A 85 -19.37 -3.05 36.29
N ARG A 86 -19.26 -4.35 36.61
CA ARG A 86 -18.74 -5.38 35.70
C ARG A 86 -19.58 -5.45 34.42
N SER A 87 -19.00 -4.97 33.35
CA SER A 87 -19.49 -5.14 31.97
C SER A 87 -18.32 -4.97 31.02
N LYS A 88 -18.39 -5.63 29.85
CA LYS A 88 -17.37 -5.49 28.80
C LYS A 88 -17.00 -4.04 28.48
N ALA A 89 -17.99 -3.16 28.43
CA ALA A 89 -17.78 -1.74 28.10
C ALA A 89 -17.04 -0.93 29.19
N ASN A 90 -16.91 -1.48 30.40
CA ASN A 90 -16.20 -0.86 31.51
C ASN A 90 -14.80 -1.45 31.72
N VAL A 91 -14.41 -2.47 30.94
CA VAL A 91 -13.05 -3.02 30.99
C VAL A 91 -12.08 -2.03 30.38
N ILE A 92 -11.11 -1.58 31.17
CA ILE A 92 -10.12 -0.59 30.78
C ILE A 92 -8.94 -1.27 30.07
N GLY A 93 -8.62 -2.50 30.46
CA GLY A 93 -7.50 -3.27 29.94
C GLY A 93 -7.15 -4.42 30.85
N SER A 94 -6.04 -5.09 30.58
CA SER A 94 -5.53 -6.19 31.40
C SER A 94 -4.02 -6.35 31.31
N GLN A 95 -3.41 -6.91 32.34
CA GLN A 95 -1.98 -7.28 32.38
C GLN A 95 -1.77 -8.80 32.52
N TRP A 96 -2.85 -9.57 32.43
CA TRP A 96 -2.83 -11.02 32.51
C TRP A 96 -3.98 -11.63 31.69
N LEU A 97 -3.91 -12.94 31.47
CA LEU A 97 -4.97 -13.73 30.85
C LEU A 97 -5.22 -14.95 31.71
N LEU A 98 -6.49 -15.37 31.78
CA LEU A 98 -6.91 -16.50 32.61
C LEU A 98 -7.69 -17.52 31.76
N LEU A 99 -7.40 -18.80 31.95
CA LEU A 99 -8.14 -19.92 31.37
C LEU A 99 -8.75 -20.81 32.47
N ASP A 100 -9.97 -21.29 32.22
CA ASP A 100 -10.67 -22.27 33.05
C ASP A 100 -10.64 -23.63 32.38
N ILE A 101 -10.03 -24.63 33.05
CA ILE A 101 -9.98 -26.02 32.61
C ILE A 101 -11.02 -26.79 33.42
N ASP A 102 -12.16 -27.06 32.80
CA ASP A 102 -13.32 -27.67 33.45
C ASP A 102 -13.39 -29.21 33.22
N ASN A 103 -12.64 -29.73 32.23
CA ASN A 103 -12.64 -31.14 31.78
C ASN A 103 -14.07 -31.71 31.69
N SER A 104 -14.94 -31.03 30.94
CA SER A 104 -16.36 -31.36 30.87
C SER A 104 -16.94 -31.12 29.48
N ASP A 105 -17.77 -32.04 29.00
CA ASP A 105 -18.65 -31.85 27.81
C ASP A 105 -20.13 -31.87 28.24
N VAL A 106 -21.01 -31.50 27.32
CA VAL A 106 -22.47 -31.52 27.49
C VAL A 106 -23.03 -32.87 27.05
N ALA A 107 -23.85 -33.51 27.89
CA ALA A 107 -24.57 -34.71 27.51
C ALA A 107 -25.54 -34.41 26.36
N ARG A 108 -25.48 -35.18 25.27
CA ARG A 108 -26.34 -35.04 24.08
C ARG A 108 -27.20 -36.29 23.88
N ASP A 109 -28.40 -36.11 23.35
CA ASP A 109 -29.29 -37.20 22.93
C ASP A 109 -28.87 -37.80 21.56
N THR A 110 -29.61 -38.80 21.07
CA THR A 110 -29.34 -39.50 19.80
C THR A 110 -29.40 -38.59 18.56
N ASP A 111 -30.06 -37.43 18.66
CA ASP A 111 -30.15 -36.43 17.59
C ASP A 111 -29.10 -35.31 17.74
N GLY A 112 -28.20 -35.44 18.72
CA GLY A 112 -27.13 -34.48 19.00
C GLY A 112 -27.59 -33.23 19.77
N LYS A 113 -28.80 -33.22 20.36
CA LYS A 113 -29.29 -32.08 21.15
C LYS A 113 -28.85 -32.17 22.61
N PRO A 114 -28.52 -31.03 23.26
CA PRO A 114 -28.18 -30.99 24.68
C PRO A 114 -29.31 -31.51 25.58
N ILE A 115 -29.01 -32.51 26.41
CA ILE A 115 -29.92 -32.97 27.45
C ILE A 115 -29.95 -31.92 28.56
N LYS A 116 -31.16 -31.44 28.90
CA LYS A 116 -31.37 -30.41 29.92
C LYS A 116 -31.98 -31.00 31.18
N ASP A 117 -31.61 -30.43 32.33
CA ASP A 117 -32.23 -30.70 33.62
C ASP A 117 -33.62 -30.05 33.73
N GLU A 118 -34.31 -30.33 34.85
CA GLU A 118 -35.62 -29.79 35.22
C GLU A 118 -35.68 -28.25 35.32
N ASN A 119 -34.52 -27.59 35.39
CA ASN A 119 -34.38 -26.13 35.41
C ASN A 119 -33.96 -25.55 34.05
N GLY A 120 -33.80 -26.39 33.02
CA GLY A 120 -33.42 -26.01 31.67
C GLY A 120 -31.91 -25.86 31.42
N ASN A 121 -31.05 -26.27 32.36
CA ASN A 121 -29.59 -26.24 32.21
C ASN A 121 -29.07 -27.54 31.60
N SER A 122 -28.00 -27.47 30.81
CA SER A 122 -27.43 -28.66 30.18
C SER A 122 -26.63 -29.51 31.17
N ILE A 123 -26.82 -30.84 31.13
CA ILE A 123 -26.13 -31.79 32.02
C ILE A 123 -24.67 -31.94 31.55
N LYS A 124 -23.71 -31.73 32.47
CA LYS A 124 -22.27 -31.87 32.20
C LYS A 124 -21.78 -33.30 32.50
N VAL A 125 -20.98 -33.87 31.59
CA VAL A 125 -20.28 -35.16 31.75
C VAL A 125 -18.77 -34.93 31.80
N TYR A 126 -18.04 -35.84 32.47
CA TYR A 126 -16.58 -35.77 32.52
C TYR A 126 -15.98 -36.06 31.14
N ASP A 127 -15.11 -35.18 30.69
CA ASP A 127 -14.34 -35.32 29.45
C ASP A 127 -12.89 -34.89 29.73
N PRO A 128 -11.95 -35.84 29.86
CA PRO A 128 -10.57 -35.54 30.22
C PRO A 128 -9.83 -34.87 29.06
N GLN A 129 -9.74 -33.54 29.08
CA GLN A 129 -9.02 -32.76 28.06
C GLN A 129 -7.58 -32.44 28.48
N LEU A 130 -7.35 -32.13 29.76
CA LEU A 130 -6.03 -31.87 30.32
C LEU A 130 -6.00 -32.15 31.82
N THR A 131 -5.19 -33.12 32.26
CA THR A 131 -4.98 -33.41 33.68
C THR A 131 -3.93 -32.50 34.32
N ILE A 132 -3.87 -32.43 35.66
CA ILE A 132 -2.87 -31.62 36.39
C ILE A 132 -1.44 -32.09 36.06
N SER A 133 -1.20 -33.41 36.04
CA SER A 133 0.12 -33.98 35.72
C SER A 133 0.55 -33.66 34.29
N GLU A 134 -0.37 -33.75 33.32
CA GLU A 134 -0.11 -33.37 31.92
C GLU A 134 0.13 -31.87 31.78
N ALA A 135 -0.64 -31.03 32.49
CA ALA A 135 -0.46 -29.58 32.50
C ALA A 135 0.93 -29.18 33.05
N LEU A 136 1.40 -29.87 34.11
CA LEU A 136 2.74 -29.64 34.66
C LEU A 136 3.87 -30.08 33.72
N ALA A 137 3.63 -31.06 32.84
CA ALA A 137 4.58 -31.53 31.83
C ALA A 137 4.52 -30.73 30.51
N HIS A 138 3.50 -29.90 30.31
CA HIS A 138 3.27 -29.19 29.05
C HIS A 138 4.29 -28.06 28.83
N SER A 139 5.06 -28.15 27.75
CA SER A 139 6.18 -27.22 27.44
C SER A 139 5.76 -25.75 27.42
N PHE A 140 4.59 -25.45 26.85
CA PHE A 140 4.05 -24.08 26.83
C PHE A 140 3.64 -23.56 28.23
N ILE A 141 3.07 -24.43 29.08
CA ILE A 141 2.64 -24.05 30.43
C ILE A 141 3.86 -23.84 31.32
N GLN A 142 4.84 -24.75 31.28
CA GLN A 142 6.09 -24.61 32.03
C GLN A 142 6.83 -23.28 31.74
N LYS A 143 6.81 -22.85 30.47
CA LYS A 143 7.54 -21.67 30.02
C LYS A 143 6.79 -20.35 30.26
N HIS A 144 5.45 -20.35 30.14
CA HIS A 144 4.68 -19.11 30.06
C HIS A 144 3.56 -18.95 31.11
N CYS A 145 3.19 -20.01 31.85
CA CYS A 145 2.17 -19.93 32.90
C CYS A 145 2.80 -19.54 34.24
N ALA A 146 2.27 -18.50 34.88
CA ALA A 146 2.80 -18.01 36.15
C ALA A 146 2.11 -18.60 37.38
N LEU A 147 0.82 -18.96 37.27
CA LEU A 147 0.10 -19.56 38.39
C LEU A 147 -0.92 -20.59 37.90
N MET A 148 -0.91 -21.77 38.53
CA MET A 148 -1.96 -22.77 38.38
C MET A 148 -2.63 -23.02 39.73
N TYR A 149 -3.96 -23.03 39.79
CA TYR A 149 -4.69 -23.34 41.02
C TYR A 149 -5.96 -24.18 40.80
N THR A 150 -6.29 -25.03 41.78
CA THR A 150 -7.49 -25.87 41.73
C THR A 150 -8.75 -25.10 42.10
N THR A 151 -9.87 -25.40 41.42
CA THR A 151 -11.16 -24.76 41.68
C THR A 151 -11.89 -25.41 42.85
N ALA A 152 -12.87 -24.72 43.44
CA ALA A 152 -13.70 -25.26 44.53
C ALA A 152 -14.56 -26.48 44.13
N SER A 153 -14.60 -26.86 42.86
CA SER A 153 -15.32 -28.05 42.36
C SER A 153 -14.38 -29.12 41.83
N HIS A 154 -13.08 -28.98 42.08
CA HIS A 154 -12.08 -30.00 41.79
C HIS A 154 -12.33 -31.26 42.63
N LYS A 155 -12.17 -32.43 42.01
CA LYS A 155 -12.14 -33.73 42.69
C LYS A 155 -10.90 -34.51 42.20
N PRO A 156 -10.39 -35.49 42.98
CA PRO A 156 -9.29 -36.35 42.53
C PRO A 156 -9.57 -37.03 41.18
N ASP A 157 -10.82 -37.44 40.92
CA ASP A 157 -11.20 -38.08 39.66
C ASP A 157 -11.72 -37.10 38.59
N TRP A 158 -11.84 -35.80 38.92
CA TRP A 158 -12.28 -34.76 38.00
C TRP A 158 -11.46 -33.48 38.22
N HIS A 159 -10.37 -33.39 37.46
CA HIS A 159 -9.43 -32.28 37.52
C HIS A 159 -10.09 -30.99 36.99
N LYS A 160 -10.22 -29.98 37.85
CA LYS A 160 -10.75 -28.65 37.48
C LYS A 160 -9.86 -27.57 38.05
N PHE A 161 -9.13 -26.89 37.18
CA PHE A 161 -8.09 -25.95 37.58
C PHE A 161 -8.02 -24.77 36.61
N ARG A 162 -7.32 -23.72 37.03
CA ARG A 162 -7.17 -22.49 36.25
C ARG A 162 -5.72 -22.13 36.08
N LEU A 163 -5.46 -21.50 34.95
CA LEU A 163 -4.12 -21.07 34.54
C LEU A 163 -4.11 -19.56 34.40
N ILE A 164 -3.09 -18.91 34.94
CA ILE A 164 -2.86 -17.47 34.86
C ILE A 164 -1.57 -17.19 34.10
N PHE A 165 -1.67 -16.38 33.04
CA PHE A 165 -0.59 -16.00 32.16
C PHE A 165 -0.38 -14.48 32.20
N PRO A 166 0.73 -13.98 32.76
CA PRO A 166 1.06 -12.56 32.74
C PRO A 166 1.41 -12.10 31.32
N LEU A 167 0.99 -10.88 30.98
CA LEU A 167 1.38 -10.21 29.75
C LEU A 167 2.65 -9.39 29.98
N PRO A 168 3.56 -9.30 28.98
CA PRO A 168 4.82 -8.57 29.12
C PRO A 168 4.64 -7.05 29.25
N GLN A 169 3.48 -6.53 28.84
CA GLN A 169 3.06 -5.15 29.04
C GLN A 169 1.55 -5.07 29.24
N TYR A 170 1.07 -3.95 29.79
CA TYR A 170 -0.35 -3.67 29.96
C TYR A 170 -1.04 -3.51 28.60
N VAL A 171 -2.18 -4.17 28.41
CA VAL A 171 -2.97 -4.12 27.19
C VAL A 171 -4.24 -3.32 27.43
N GLU A 172 -4.45 -2.27 26.64
CA GLU A 172 -5.61 -1.39 26.73
C GLU A 172 -6.80 -1.89 25.89
N GLY A 173 -7.99 -1.77 26.48
CA GLY A 173 -9.28 -2.03 25.84
C GLY A 173 -9.74 -3.49 25.89
N ALA A 174 -11.05 -3.67 26.06
CA ALA A 174 -11.69 -4.99 26.12
C ALA A 174 -11.41 -5.83 24.88
N ASP A 175 -11.56 -5.26 23.68
CA ASP A 175 -11.45 -6.00 22.41
C ASP A 175 -10.05 -6.62 22.21
N THR A 176 -9.00 -5.86 22.56
CA THR A 176 -7.60 -6.33 22.50
C THR A 176 -7.35 -7.45 23.50
N VAL A 177 -7.91 -7.36 24.71
CA VAL A 177 -7.83 -8.43 25.72
C VAL A 177 -8.54 -9.69 25.24
N GLU A 178 -9.72 -9.59 24.63
CA GLU A 178 -10.43 -10.76 24.07
C GLU A 178 -9.66 -11.38 22.89
N ALA A 179 -8.99 -10.58 22.06
CA ALA A 179 -8.12 -11.07 20.99
C ALA A 179 -6.91 -11.85 21.55
N CYS A 180 -6.24 -11.31 22.57
CA CYS A 180 -5.18 -12.02 23.30
C CYS A 180 -5.68 -13.34 23.91
N THR A 181 -6.85 -13.34 24.56
CA THR A 181 -7.42 -14.56 25.17
C THR A 181 -7.81 -15.59 24.12
N ARG A 182 -8.37 -15.20 22.97
CA ARG A 182 -8.66 -16.13 21.86
C ARG A 182 -7.40 -16.83 21.34
N LYS A 183 -6.29 -16.11 21.24
CA LYS A 183 -5.00 -16.69 20.84
C LYS A 183 -4.50 -17.70 21.88
N LEU A 184 -4.66 -17.38 23.17
CA LEU A 184 -4.35 -18.31 24.26
C LEU A 184 -5.23 -19.58 24.20
N MET A 185 -6.52 -19.42 23.91
CA MET A 185 -7.49 -20.50 23.76
C MET A 185 -7.17 -21.44 22.59
N GLN A 186 -6.40 -21.01 21.58
CA GLN A 186 -5.95 -21.91 20.51
C GLN A 186 -4.84 -22.87 20.95
N GLN A 187 -4.10 -22.53 22.01
CA GLN A 187 -2.96 -23.30 22.49
C GLN A 187 -3.33 -24.36 23.54
N LEU A 188 -4.42 -24.14 24.27
CA LEU A 188 -4.82 -24.97 25.41
C LEU A 188 -6.34 -25.20 25.42
N PRO A 189 -6.82 -26.35 25.93
CA PRO A 189 -8.25 -26.57 26.18
C PRO A 189 -8.80 -25.52 27.14
N HIS A 190 -10.09 -25.20 27.05
CA HIS A 190 -10.66 -24.06 27.79
C HIS A 190 -12.20 -24.10 27.82
N ASP A 191 -12.80 -23.41 28.80
CA ASP A 191 -14.21 -23.01 28.73
C ASP A 191 -14.40 -21.92 27.65
N PRO A 192 -15.33 -22.08 26.67
CA PRO A 192 -15.61 -21.10 25.62
C PRO A 192 -15.93 -19.68 26.13
N ALA A 193 -16.37 -19.55 27.37
CA ALA A 193 -16.70 -18.27 27.99
C ALA A 193 -15.48 -17.52 28.56
N CYS A 194 -14.29 -18.13 28.58
CA CYS A 194 -13.04 -17.46 28.97
C CYS A 194 -12.69 -16.26 28.07
N LYS A 195 -13.19 -16.21 26.83
CA LYS A 195 -12.94 -15.11 25.90
C LYS A 195 -13.47 -13.75 26.35
N ASP A 196 -14.44 -13.68 27.27
CA ASP A 196 -15.03 -12.42 27.73
C ASP A 196 -14.04 -11.66 28.62
N ALA A 197 -13.64 -10.45 28.22
CA ALA A 197 -12.69 -9.63 28.99
C ALA A 197 -13.21 -9.19 30.38
N SER A 198 -14.51 -9.40 30.65
CA SER A 198 -15.16 -9.18 31.95
C SER A 198 -15.53 -10.48 32.68
N ARG A 199 -14.94 -11.62 32.26
CA ARG A 199 -15.15 -12.93 32.87
C ARG A 199 -14.64 -12.96 34.31
N VAL A 200 -15.39 -13.65 35.17
CA VAL A 200 -15.09 -13.82 36.59
C VAL A 200 -14.56 -15.23 36.84
N PHE A 201 -13.51 -15.31 37.65
CA PHE A 201 -12.89 -16.54 38.13
C PHE A 201 -12.93 -16.57 39.65
N TYR A 202 -13.64 -17.55 40.23
CA TYR A 202 -13.83 -17.70 41.68
C TYR A 202 -12.64 -18.34 42.43
N GLY A 203 -12.14 -17.71 43.48
CA GLY A 203 -11.18 -18.35 44.38
C GLY A 203 -11.74 -19.61 45.07
N SER A 204 -10.86 -20.36 45.72
CA SER A 204 -11.20 -21.53 46.53
C SER A 204 -10.42 -21.49 47.84
N THR A 205 -11.13 -21.63 48.96
CA THR A 205 -10.50 -21.75 50.29
C THR A 205 -9.63 -23.00 50.43
N GLU A 206 -9.90 -24.02 49.62
CA GLU A 206 -9.13 -25.28 49.54
C GLU A 206 -8.27 -25.32 48.26
N ALA A 207 -7.94 -24.16 47.67
CA ALA A 207 -7.09 -24.10 46.49
C ALA A 207 -5.69 -24.67 46.76
N GLU A 208 -5.31 -25.66 45.98
CA GLU A 208 -3.94 -26.12 45.81
C GLU A 208 -3.30 -25.33 44.66
N PHE A 209 -1.99 -25.10 44.74
CA PHE A 209 -1.23 -24.34 43.75
C PHE A 209 -0.09 -25.18 43.17
N PRO A 210 -0.37 -26.06 42.20
CA PRO A 210 0.64 -27.02 41.73
C PRO A 210 1.74 -26.36 40.89
N LEU A 211 1.55 -25.13 40.41
CA LEU A 211 2.56 -24.35 39.68
C LEU A 211 2.54 -22.89 40.16
N VAL A 212 3.72 -22.38 40.53
CA VAL A 212 3.98 -20.96 40.81
C VAL A 212 5.31 -20.60 40.14
N ASN A 213 5.28 -19.76 39.12
CA ASN A 213 6.47 -19.31 38.39
C ASN A 213 6.43 -17.78 38.20
N PRO A 214 7.08 -17.01 39.09
CA PRO A 214 7.08 -15.54 39.03
C PRO A 214 7.78 -14.96 37.80
N GLU A 215 8.67 -15.71 37.15
CA GLU A 215 9.43 -15.25 35.98
C GLU A 215 8.70 -15.50 34.65
N ALA A 216 7.58 -16.23 34.68
CA ALA A 216 6.83 -16.59 33.48
C ALA A 216 6.06 -15.38 32.90
N THR A 217 6.24 -15.14 31.60
CA THR A 217 5.50 -14.12 30.85
C THR A 217 5.21 -14.61 29.43
N LEU A 218 4.12 -14.14 28.84
CA LEU A 218 3.81 -14.39 27.43
C LEU A 218 4.74 -13.60 26.48
N PRO A 219 4.97 -14.07 25.24
CA PRO A 219 5.78 -13.34 24.26
C PRO A 219 5.18 -11.98 23.88
N ALA A 220 6.02 -10.95 23.67
CA ALA A 220 5.56 -9.61 23.29
C ALA A 220 4.82 -9.56 21.94
N GLU A 221 5.15 -10.48 21.02
CA GLU A 221 4.51 -10.63 19.71
C GLU A 221 3.00 -10.90 19.82
N TRP A 222 2.54 -11.55 20.91
CA TRP A 222 1.11 -11.82 21.13
C TRP A 222 0.29 -10.54 21.24
N ILE A 223 0.87 -9.49 21.82
CA ILE A 223 0.18 -8.20 21.99
C ILE A 223 0.14 -7.45 20.65
N GLN A 224 1.23 -7.48 19.87
CA GLN A 224 1.30 -6.80 18.58
C GLN A 224 0.26 -7.37 17.60
N GLU A 225 0.16 -8.69 17.51
CA GLU A 225 -0.83 -9.35 16.67
C GLU A 225 -2.28 -9.14 17.17
N ALA A 226 -2.50 -9.19 18.49
CA ALA A 226 -3.83 -8.94 19.06
C ALA A 226 -4.31 -7.50 18.83
N ILE A 227 -3.40 -6.52 18.88
CA ILE A 227 -3.71 -5.12 18.52
C ILE A 227 -4.10 -5.04 17.04
N ALA A 228 -3.39 -5.73 16.14
CA ALA A 228 -3.72 -5.74 14.72
C ALA A 228 -5.11 -6.35 14.44
N ILE A 229 -5.45 -7.47 15.10
CA ILE A 229 -6.77 -8.11 15.00
C ILE A 229 -7.87 -7.20 15.53
N ALA A 230 -7.66 -6.57 16.70
CA ALA A 230 -8.65 -5.69 17.31
C ALA A 230 -8.88 -4.40 16.49
N LEU A 231 -7.85 -3.86 15.84
CA LEU A 231 -7.97 -2.74 14.92
C LEU A 231 -8.81 -3.11 13.69
N HIS A 232 -8.53 -4.28 13.11
CA HIS A 232 -9.29 -4.78 11.95
C HIS A 232 -10.78 -5.01 12.27
N GLU A 233 -11.09 -5.66 13.40
CA GLU A 233 -12.48 -5.90 13.82
C GLU A 233 -13.24 -4.59 14.10
N ARG A 234 -12.54 -3.54 14.57
CA ARG A 234 -13.13 -2.20 14.74
C ARG A 234 -13.47 -1.53 13.42
N GLU A 235 -12.60 -1.64 12.42
CA GLU A 235 -12.85 -1.11 11.07
C GLU A 235 -14.06 -1.79 10.42
N GLU A 236 -14.14 -3.12 10.49
CA GLU A 236 -15.30 -3.88 9.97
C GLU A 236 -16.61 -3.49 10.67
N TYR A 237 -16.57 -3.31 11.98
CA TYR A 237 -17.74 -2.88 12.75
C TYR A 237 -18.23 -1.47 12.34
N GLN A 238 -17.30 -0.54 12.06
CA GLN A 238 -17.65 0.80 11.55
C GLN A 238 -18.27 0.75 10.15
N LEU A 239 -17.72 -0.06 9.25
CA LEU A 239 -18.28 -0.27 7.91
C LEU A 239 -19.71 -0.84 7.96
N ARG A 240 -19.97 -1.78 8.88
CA ARG A 240 -21.33 -2.29 9.14
C ARG A 240 -22.29 -1.22 9.65
N ILE A 241 -21.83 -0.32 10.51
CA ILE A 241 -22.67 0.80 10.99
C ILE A 241 -23.03 1.71 9.81
N GLN A 242 -22.06 2.04 8.96
CA GLN A 242 -22.28 2.87 7.76
C GLN A 242 -23.24 2.20 6.77
N GLU A 243 -23.12 0.89 6.55
CA GLU A 243 -24.06 0.10 5.71
C GLU A 243 -25.48 0.08 6.29
N ILE A 244 -25.62 0.02 7.62
CA ILE A 244 -26.92 0.11 8.30
C ILE A 244 -27.50 1.52 8.15
N GLU A 245 -26.68 2.56 8.24
CA GLU A 245 -27.10 3.96 8.06
C GLU A 245 -27.49 4.29 6.62
N SER A 246 -26.79 3.77 5.62
CA SER A 246 -27.15 3.95 4.20
C SER A 246 -28.49 3.28 3.87
N ARG A 247 -28.69 2.04 4.32
CA ARG A 247 -30.00 1.36 4.22
C ARG A 247 -31.10 2.16 4.91
N ARG A 248 -30.85 2.77 6.07
CA ARG A 248 -31.85 3.61 6.75
C ARG A 248 -32.24 4.85 5.94
N LYS A 249 -31.30 5.45 5.20
CA LYS A 249 -31.60 6.58 4.30
C LYS A 249 -32.46 6.12 3.12
N GLU A 250 -32.07 5.03 2.48
CA GLU A 250 -32.80 4.43 1.36
C GLU A 250 -34.24 4.04 1.74
N TRP A 251 -34.43 3.41 2.91
CA TRP A 251 -35.76 3.08 3.44
C TRP A 251 -36.62 4.31 3.78
N ARG A 252 -36.01 5.41 4.25
CA ARG A 252 -36.73 6.67 4.48
C ARG A 252 -37.14 7.34 3.17
N GLU A 253 -36.27 7.31 2.17
CA GLU A 253 -36.56 7.84 0.84
C GLU A 253 -37.73 7.10 0.21
N ILE A 254 -37.73 5.75 0.23
CA ILE A 254 -38.83 4.93 -0.26
C ILE A 254 -40.15 5.22 0.48
N SER A 255 -40.09 5.36 1.81
CA SER A 255 -41.29 5.68 2.61
C SER A 255 -41.87 7.06 2.28
N LEU A 256 -41.03 8.04 1.94
CA LEU A 256 -41.45 9.38 1.52
C LEU A 256 -42.02 9.38 0.10
N THR A 257 -41.45 8.59 -0.81
CA THR A 257 -41.89 8.49 -2.21
C THR A 257 -43.26 7.80 -2.34
N GLU A 258 -43.53 6.77 -1.54
CA GLU A 258 -44.76 5.96 -1.62
C GLU A 258 -45.88 6.43 -0.67
N GLY A 259 -45.64 7.45 0.17
CA GLY A 259 -46.65 8.03 1.06
C GLY A 259 -47.16 7.10 2.18
N TRP A 260 -46.33 6.16 2.65
CA TRP A 260 -46.74 5.17 3.66
C TRP A 260 -46.94 5.80 5.04
N ASP A 261 -48.08 5.52 5.67
CA ASP A 261 -48.29 5.80 7.09
C ASP A 261 -47.59 4.73 7.93
N ILE A 262 -46.46 5.13 8.52
CA ILE A 262 -45.56 4.24 9.29
C ILE A 262 -46.26 3.71 10.55
N ASP A 263 -47.10 4.51 11.20
CA ASP A 263 -47.78 4.12 12.43
C ASP A 263 -48.85 3.07 12.15
N GLN A 264 -49.60 3.24 11.05
CA GLN A 264 -50.58 2.25 10.60
C GLN A 264 -49.90 0.92 10.21
N LEU A 265 -48.72 0.97 9.58
CA LEU A 265 -47.93 -0.21 9.25
C LEU A 265 -47.43 -0.95 10.49
N ILE A 266 -46.99 -0.22 11.52
CA ILE A 266 -46.51 -0.81 12.77
C ILE A 266 -47.64 -1.53 13.50
N GLN A 267 -48.83 -0.90 13.60
CA GLN A 267 -50.00 -1.53 14.21
C GLN A 267 -50.43 -2.79 13.45
N ASN A 268 -50.43 -2.72 12.12
CA ASN A 268 -50.70 -3.90 11.28
C ASN A 268 -49.66 -5.00 11.53
N ALA A 269 -48.36 -4.67 11.60
CA ALA A 269 -47.31 -5.66 11.84
C ALA A 269 -47.39 -6.29 13.23
N LEU A 270 -47.72 -5.51 14.28
CA LEU A 270 -47.93 -6.04 15.63
C LEU A 270 -49.07 -7.05 15.71
N SER A 271 -50.13 -6.89 14.90
CA SER A 271 -51.26 -7.82 14.88
C SER A 271 -50.90 -9.24 14.42
N PHE A 272 -49.81 -9.41 13.66
CA PHE A 272 -49.31 -10.72 13.23
C PHE A 272 -48.41 -11.38 14.27
N ILE A 273 -47.79 -10.62 15.18
CA ILE A 273 -46.86 -11.20 16.16
C ILE A 273 -47.66 -11.69 17.38
N PRO A 274 -47.58 -12.98 17.74
CA PRO A 274 -48.36 -13.51 18.86
C PRO A 274 -47.92 -12.89 20.20
N PRO A 275 -48.86 -12.55 21.10
CA PRO A 275 -48.53 -12.04 22.42
C PRO A 275 -47.83 -13.09 23.29
N ARG A 276 -47.08 -12.63 24.30
CA ARG A 276 -46.44 -13.52 25.25
C ARG A 276 -47.48 -14.16 26.17
N THR A 277 -47.50 -15.50 26.23
CA THR A 277 -48.29 -16.29 27.18
C THR A 277 -47.42 -17.38 27.83
N PRO A 278 -47.67 -17.82 29.08
CA PRO A 278 -46.83 -18.86 29.71
C PRO A 278 -46.69 -20.11 28.82
N GLY A 279 -45.47 -20.59 28.60
CA GLY A 279 -45.19 -21.74 27.72
C GLY A 279 -45.00 -21.44 26.23
N SER A 280 -45.24 -20.20 25.75
CA SER A 280 -45.19 -19.85 24.31
C SER A 280 -43.81 -19.89 23.63
N GLY A 281 -42.71 -19.98 24.38
CA GLY A 281 -41.34 -20.00 23.83
C GLY A 281 -40.85 -18.70 23.15
N ASN A 282 -41.72 -17.70 22.91
CA ASN A 282 -41.41 -16.47 22.16
C ASN A 282 -40.88 -15.29 22.99
N TYR A 283 -40.28 -15.57 24.16
CA TYR A 283 -39.85 -14.53 25.12
C TYR A 283 -38.87 -13.51 24.51
N ASP A 284 -37.86 -14.01 23.79
CA ASP A 284 -36.82 -13.15 23.22
C ASP A 284 -37.35 -12.33 22.04
N GLU A 285 -38.23 -12.88 21.21
CA GLU A 285 -38.88 -12.17 20.11
C GLU A 285 -39.74 -11.03 20.64
N CYS A 286 -40.62 -11.30 21.61
CA CYS A 286 -41.44 -10.25 22.22
C CYS A 286 -40.59 -9.17 22.89
N ARG A 287 -39.45 -9.55 23.49
CA ARG A 287 -38.53 -8.60 24.12
C ARG A 287 -37.88 -7.69 23.09
N GLN A 288 -37.50 -8.22 21.94
CA GLN A 288 -36.93 -7.42 20.84
C GLN A 288 -37.97 -6.48 20.23
N VAL A 289 -39.21 -6.92 20.04
CA VAL A 289 -40.32 -6.07 19.58
C VAL A 289 -40.56 -4.93 20.57
N LEU A 290 -40.58 -5.20 21.88
CA LEU A 290 -40.73 -4.17 22.90
C LEU A 290 -39.60 -3.14 22.88
N MET A 291 -38.35 -3.59 22.69
CA MET A 291 -37.20 -2.69 22.53
C MET A 291 -37.28 -1.85 21.24
N ALA A 292 -37.81 -2.41 20.16
CA ALA A 292 -38.02 -1.72 18.90
C ALA A 292 -39.08 -0.61 19.04
N LEU A 293 -40.19 -0.89 19.74
CA LEU A 293 -41.24 0.09 20.04
C LEU A 293 -40.72 1.22 20.92
N VAL A 294 -39.99 0.91 22.00
CA VAL A 294 -39.40 1.94 22.89
C VAL A 294 -38.43 2.84 22.15
N ASN A 295 -37.68 2.31 21.18
CA ASN A 295 -36.75 3.10 20.38
C ASN A 295 -37.48 4.02 19.36
N HIS A 296 -38.67 3.64 18.90
CA HIS A 296 -39.43 4.42 17.92
C HIS A 296 -40.36 5.46 18.56
N TYR A 297 -41.17 5.06 19.55
CA TYR A 297 -42.19 5.90 20.21
C TYR A 297 -41.74 6.47 21.56
N GLY A 298 -40.61 6.00 22.11
CA GLY A 298 -40.20 6.32 23.47
C GLY A 298 -40.89 5.44 24.52
N ALA A 299 -40.41 5.52 25.77
CA ALA A 299 -40.81 4.60 26.83
C ALA A 299 -42.32 4.65 27.17
N SER A 300 -42.91 5.85 27.22
CA SER A 300 -44.29 6.04 27.66
C SER A 300 -45.32 5.56 26.63
N GLU A 301 -45.15 5.90 25.37
CA GLU A 301 -46.07 5.48 24.30
C GLU A 301 -45.89 4.00 23.94
N ALA A 302 -44.65 3.50 23.96
CA ALA A 302 -44.37 2.08 23.75
C ALA A 302 -44.96 1.21 24.86
N GLU A 303 -45.03 1.70 26.10
CA GLU A 303 -45.70 0.98 27.20
C GLU A 303 -47.20 0.78 26.91
N ILE A 304 -47.88 1.82 26.44
CA ILE A 304 -49.31 1.77 26.11
C ILE A 304 -49.57 0.79 24.96
N ILE A 305 -48.80 0.92 23.87
CA ILE A 305 -48.94 0.04 22.70
C ILE A 305 -48.59 -1.41 23.05
N ALA A 306 -47.56 -1.63 23.87
CA ALA A 306 -47.15 -2.97 24.27
C ALA A 306 -48.12 -3.62 25.25
N GLU A 307 -48.74 -2.88 26.17
CA GLU A 307 -49.76 -3.43 27.08
C GLU A 307 -51.03 -3.83 26.32
N GLN A 308 -51.37 -3.13 25.22
CA GLN A 308 -52.47 -3.52 24.34
C GLN A 308 -52.15 -4.76 23.50
N TRP A 309 -50.91 -4.89 23.04
CA TRP A 309 -50.47 -6.01 22.21
C TRP A 309 -50.16 -7.28 23.04
N SER A 310 -49.30 -7.19 24.06
CA SER A 310 -48.80 -8.32 24.85
C SER A 310 -48.79 -8.01 26.36
N PRO A 311 -49.93 -8.10 27.05
CA PRO A 311 -50.13 -7.60 28.41
C PRO A 311 -49.17 -8.17 29.46
N SER A 312 -48.91 -7.39 30.51
CA SER A 312 -48.10 -7.82 31.66
C SER A 312 -48.72 -9.02 32.41
N ILE A 313 -47.90 -10.05 32.69
CA ILE A 313 -48.35 -11.27 33.38
C ILE A 313 -47.94 -11.22 34.86
N LYS A 314 -48.92 -11.16 35.77
CA LYS A 314 -48.71 -11.15 37.22
C LYS A 314 -47.92 -12.37 37.70
N GLY A 315 -46.88 -12.16 38.51
CA GLY A 315 -46.04 -13.22 39.08
C GLY A 315 -44.95 -13.77 38.14
N SER A 316 -44.81 -13.24 36.92
CA SER A 316 -43.77 -13.64 35.97
C SER A 316 -42.73 -12.54 35.73
N THR A 317 -41.64 -12.89 35.02
CA THR A 317 -40.63 -11.91 34.58
C THR A 317 -41.09 -11.03 33.41
N TRP A 318 -42.30 -11.25 32.87
CA TRP A 318 -42.89 -10.48 31.77
C TRP A 318 -43.81 -9.38 32.30
N ASN A 319 -43.20 -8.31 32.81
CA ASN A 319 -43.85 -7.07 33.21
C ASN A 319 -43.31 -5.94 32.34
N ILE A 320 -44.15 -5.35 31.49
CA ILE A 320 -43.74 -4.41 30.44
C ILE A 320 -43.09 -3.17 31.05
N HIS A 321 -43.74 -2.55 32.04
CA HIS A 321 -43.23 -1.37 32.71
C HIS A 321 -41.84 -1.59 33.34
N ALA A 322 -41.64 -2.71 34.04
CA ALA A 322 -40.33 -3.08 34.61
C ALA A 322 -39.29 -3.41 33.53
N LYS A 323 -39.71 -4.01 32.40
CA LYS A 323 -38.84 -4.34 31.27
C LYS A 323 -38.36 -3.10 30.54
N ILE A 324 -39.24 -2.15 30.25
CA ILE A 324 -38.88 -0.88 29.63
C ILE A 324 -37.86 -0.14 30.50
N ARG A 325 -38.06 -0.09 31.82
CA ARG A 325 -37.09 0.50 32.77
C ARG A 325 -35.75 -0.25 32.84
N SER A 326 -35.70 -1.51 32.41
CA SER A 326 -34.46 -2.30 32.40
C SER A 326 -33.60 -2.07 31.15
N PHE A 327 -34.13 -1.43 30.10
CA PHE A 327 -33.39 -1.17 28.87
C PHE A 327 -32.43 0.00 29.05
N ARG A 328 -31.11 -0.26 28.98
CA ARG A 328 -30.05 0.74 29.19
C ARG A 328 -29.29 1.16 27.93
N ARG A 329 -29.61 0.59 26.76
CA ARG A 329 -28.99 0.92 25.46
C ARG A 329 -30.01 0.78 24.32
N GLY A 330 -29.96 1.70 23.36
CA GLY A 330 -30.60 1.59 22.05
C GLY A 330 -29.74 0.79 21.08
N GLY A 331 -30.37 0.06 20.16
CA GLY A 331 -29.68 -0.78 19.16
C GLY A 331 -30.63 -1.61 18.30
N ILE A 332 -31.84 -1.88 18.80
CA ILE A 332 -32.90 -2.57 18.05
C ILE A 332 -33.79 -1.51 17.41
N SER A 333 -33.87 -1.48 16.07
CA SER A 333 -34.71 -0.56 15.32
C SER A 333 -36.08 -1.18 15.01
N ILE A 334 -37.02 -0.33 14.58
CA ILE A 334 -38.37 -0.74 14.16
C ILE A 334 -38.37 -1.77 13.02
N GLY A 335 -37.29 -1.84 12.22
CA GLY A 335 -37.11 -2.89 11.22
C GLY A 335 -37.10 -4.31 11.80
N THR A 336 -36.70 -4.48 13.06
CA THR A 336 -36.71 -5.78 13.76
C THR A 336 -38.14 -6.25 14.02
N LEU A 337 -39.04 -5.33 14.35
CA LEU A 337 -40.47 -5.62 14.50
C LEU A 337 -41.04 -6.14 13.17
N PHE A 338 -40.76 -5.46 12.06
CA PHE A 338 -41.22 -5.92 10.73
C PHE A 338 -40.58 -7.24 10.31
N HIS A 339 -39.32 -7.50 10.68
CA HIS A 339 -38.67 -8.78 10.41
C HIS A 339 -39.35 -9.93 11.15
N ILE A 340 -39.64 -9.74 12.44
CA ILE A 340 -40.36 -10.73 13.26
C ILE A 340 -41.78 -10.91 12.71
N ALA A 341 -42.50 -9.82 12.42
CA ALA A 341 -43.84 -9.88 11.84
C ALA A 341 -43.87 -10.66 10.52
N LYS A 342 -42.85 -10.53 9.65
CA LYS A 342 -42.74 -11.31 8.40
C LYS A 342 -42.65 -12.81 8.63
N GLN A 343 -41.97 -13.24 9.70
CA GLN A 343 -41.89 -14.66 10.07
C GLN A 343 -43.27 -15.21 10.44
N TYR A 344 -44.14 -14.34 10.99
CA TYR A 344 -45.54 -14.62 11.27
C TYR A 344 -46.50 -14.26 10.12
N GLY A 345 -45.97 -14.00 8.91
CA GLY A 345 -46.77 -13.84 7.69
C GLY A 345 -47.15 -12.40 7.32
N PHE A 346 -46.68 -11.37 8.05
CA PHE A 346 -46.87 -9.98 7.66
C PHE A 346 -46.23 -9.68 6.30
N ARG A 347 -46.95 -8.96 5.44
CA ARG A 347 -46.47 -8.46 4.15
C ARG A 347 -46.68 -6.96 4.08
N PHE A 348 -45.70 -6.25 3.54
CA PHE A 348 -45.84 -4.83 3.25
C PHE A 348 -46.89 -4.61 2.13
N PRO A 349 -47.59 -3.48 2.12
CA PRO A 349 -48.50 -3.10 1.04
C PRO A 349 -47.79 -3.18 -0.32
N GLN A 350 -48.50 -3.64 -1.35
CA GLN A 350 -47.96 -3.73 -2.70
C GLN A 350 -47.67 -2.33 -3.27
N ARG A 351 -46.52 -2.19 -3.94
CA ARG A 351 -46.12 -0.98 -4.66
C ARG A 351 -47.14 -0.68 -5.74
N GLN A 352 -47.48 0.59 -5.96
CA GLN A 352 -48.38 0.99 -7.05
C GLN A 352 -47.67 0.98 -8.41
N TYR A 353 -47.12 -0.16 -8.83
CA TYR A 353 -46.98 -0.50 -10.24
C TYR A 353 -46.71 -2.00 -10.38
N GLU A 354 -47.65 -2.73 -10.96
CA GLU A 354 -47.45 -4.06 -11.59
C GLU A 354 -48.78 -4.50 -12.25
N PRO A 355 -48.77 -5.11 -13.45
CA PRO A 355 -49.91 -5.88 -13.92
C PRO A 355 -49.76 -7.39 -13.67
N ASN A 356 -50.63 -7.88 -12.77
CA ASN A 356 -51.42 -9.13 -12.67
C ASN A 356 -50.96 -10.48 -13.31
N VAL A 357 -50.75 -11.56 -12.52
CA VAL A 357 -51.68 -12.62 -11.95
C VAL A 357 -51.97 -13.79 -12.93
N GLY A 358 -51.63 -15.06 -12.64
CA GLY A 358 -52.21 -16.05 -11.69
C GLY A 358 -51.88 -17.49 -12.18
N ASN A 359 -52.09 -18.64 -11.53
CA ASN A 359 -52.91 -19.06 -10.39
C ASN A 359 -52.43 -20.43 -9.83
N LYS A 360 -52.91 -20.83 -8.64
CA LYS A 360 -52.51 -21.99 -7.79
C LYS A 360 -52.82 -23.41 -8.32
N GLY A 361 -52.02 -24.40 -7.89
CA GLY A 361 -52.36 -25.84 -7.89
C GLY A 361 -51.49 -26.65 -6.92
N VAL A 362 -52.10 -27.53 -6.12
CA VAL A 362 -51.55 -28.17 -4.91
C VAL A 362 -50.98 -29.57 -5.20
N ILE A 363 -49.72 -29.84 -4.82
CA ILE A 363 -49.16 -31.17 -4.52
C ILE A 363 -48.20 -30.99 -3.33
N SER A 364 -48.17 -31.93 -2.37
CA SER A 364 -47.28 -31.84 -1.20
C SER A 364 -45.80 -31.92 -1.61
N ARG A 365 -45.00 -31.00 -1.07
CA ARG A 365 -43.59 -30.77 -1.45
C ARG A 365 -42.65 -31.93 -1.06
N GLU A 366 -42.99 -32.65 0.00
CA GLU A 366 -42.13 -33.70 0.56
C GLU A 366 -42.21 -35.03 -0.20
N GLN A 367 -43.36 -35.34 -0.84
CA GLN A 367 -43.51 -36.57 -1.64
C GLN A 367 -42.96 -36.43 -3.07
N TRP A 368 -42.82 -35.21 -3.59
CA TRP A 368 -42.26 -34.96 -4.93
C TRP A 368 -40.72 -34.80 -4.92
N GLU A 369 -40.14 -34.25 -3.85
CA GLU A 369 -38.70 -33.96 -3.79
C GLU A 369 -37.83 -35.21 -3.46
N LEU A 370 -38.38 -36.24 -2.82
CA LEU A 370 -37.63 -37.46 -2.45
C LEU A 370 -37.41 -38.45 -3.61
N GLY A 371 -38.25 -38.41 -4.65
CA GLY A 371 -38.20 -39.38 -5.76
C GLY A 371 -37.15 -39.09 -6.85
N ARG A 372 -36.85 -37.82 -7.15
CA ARG A 372 -36.00 -37.46 -8.32
C ARG A 372 -34.50 -37.32 -8.03
N VAL A 373 -34.11 -37.12 -6.77
CA VAL A 373 -32.73 -36.76 -6.43
C VAL A 373 -31.75 -37.95 -6.55
N ARG A 374 -32.24 -39.18 -6.71
CA ARG A 374 -31.41 -40.37 -6.94
C ARG A 374 -31.17 -40.71 -8.42
N GLU A 375 -31.95 -40.18 -9.37
CA GLU A 375 -31.85 -40.55 -10.80
C GLU A 375 -31.07 -39.53 -11.66
N ASP A 376 -30.92 -38.27 -11.22
CA ASP A 376 -30.36 -37.19 -12.06
C ASP A 376 -28.81 -37.12 -12.13
N LEU A 377 -28.06 -37.79 -11.25
CA LEU A 377 -26.59 -37.68 -11.22
C LEU A 377 -25.90 -38.46 -12.35
N SER A 378 -26.48 -39.59 -12.77
CA SER A 378 -25.96 -40.41 -13.89
C SER A 378 -26.42 -39.91 -15.26
N SER A 379 -27.59 -39.24 -15.36
CA SER A 379 -28.08 -38.68 -16.62
C SER A 379 -27.25 -37.47 -17.06
N PHE A 380 -26.84 -36.61 -16.11
CA PHE A 380 -26.02 -35.43 -16.37
C PHE A 380 -24.61 -35.78 -16.90
N GLN A 381 -24.04 -36.92 -16.47
CA GLN A 381 -22.74 -37.42 -16.96
C GLN A 381 -22.76 -37.87 -18.43
N ASN A 382 -23.87 -38.45 -18.88
CA ASN A 382 -24.02 -38.90 -20.28
C ASN A 382 -24.41 -37.74 -21.21
N LEU A 383 -25.15 -36.76 -20.71
CA LEU A 383 -25.59 -35.57 -21.44
C LEU A 383 -24.42 -34.63 -21.81
N LEU A 384 -23.48 -34.40 -20.88
CA LEU A 384 -22.30 -33.56 -21.11
C LEU A 384 -21.30 -34.18 -22.11
N LYS A 385 -21.13 -35.50 -22.09
CA LYS A 385 -20.27 -36.22 -23.06
C LYS A 385 -20.85 -36.23 -24.48
N GLN A 386 -22.17 -36.24 -24.62
CA GLN A 386 -22.84 -36.28 -25.93
C GLN A 386 -23.03 -34.87 -26.55
N ALA A 387 -23.17 -33.82 -25.73
CA ALA A 387 -23.43 -32.45 -26.19
C ALA A 387 -22.22 -31.72 -26.81
N ILE A 388 -20.99 -32.06 -26.40
CA ILE A 388 -19.78 -31.30 -26.78
C ILE A 388 -19.08 -31.87 -28.03
N ALA A 389 -19.30 -33.15 -28.36
CA ALA A 389 -18.62 -33.83 -29.47
C ALA A 389 -18.95 -33.28 -30.89
N PRO A 390 -20.17 -32.84 -31.23
CA PRO A 390 -20.50 -32.43 -32.61
C PRO A 390 -20.14 -30.99 -32.99
N PHE A 391 -19.84 -30.10 -32.03
CA PHE A 391 -19.76 -28.65 -32.27
C PHE A 391 -18.33 -28.08 -32.25
N SER A 392 -17.30 -28.90 -32.02
CA SER A 392 -15.89 -28.50 -31.94
C SER A 392 -15.34 -27.72 -33.15
N SER A 393 -15.97 -27.83 -34.34
CA SER A 393 -15.56 -27.12 -35.55
C SER A 393 -16.07 -25.66 -35.64
N ILE A 394 -17.12 -25.29 -34.90
CA ILE A 394 -17.71 -23.93 -34.92
C ILE A 394 -16.97 -22.97 -33.96
N PHE A 395 -16.24 -23.51 -32.97
CA PHE A 395 -15.60 -22.75 -31.89
C PHE A 395 -14.21 -22.14 -32.20
N LYS A 396 -13.75 -22.15 -33.45
CA LYS A 396 -12.44 -21.57 -33.84
C LYS A 396 -12.43 -20.04 -34.05
N GLY A 397 -13.57 -19.35 -33.86
CA GLY A 397 -13.78 -17.98 -34.37
C GLY A 397 -13.86 -16.83 -33.36
N PHE A 398 -13.71 -17.05 -32.05
CA PHE A 398 -13.89 -15.96 -31.07
C PHE A 398 -12.58 -15.19 -30.80
N LYS A 399 -12.55 -13.92 -31.20
CA LYS A 399 -11.47 -12.96 -30.92
C LYS A 399 -11.60 -12.41 -29.50
N ALA A 400 -10.45 -12.13 -28.89
CA ALA A 400 -10.31 -11.45 -27.60
C ALA A 400 -11.06 -10.09 -27.57
N PRO A 401 -11.54 -9.65 -26.39
CA PRO A 401 -12.27 -8.39 -26.26
C PRO A 401 -11.43 -7.20 -26.74
N PRO A 402 -12.06 -6.19 -27.38
CA PRO A 402 -11.35 -5.04 -27.91
C PRO A 402 -10.73 -4.21 -26.78
N THR A 403 -9.44 -3.88 -26.95
CA THR A 403 -8.67 -2.97 -26.11
C THR A 403 -9.40 -1.63 -25.92
N PRO A 404 -9.31 -1.02 -24.72
CA PRO A 404 -9.88 0.30 -24.46
C PRO A 404 -9.33 1.33 -25.45
N LYS A 405 -10.19 2.28 -25.83
CA LYS A 405 -9.90 3.27 -26.87
C LYS A 405 -8.59 4.00 -26.58
N PRO A 406 -7.69 4.13 -27.58
CA PRO A 406 -6.43 4.84 -27.43
C PRO A 406 -6.70 6.29 -27.03
N LEU A 407 -5.87 6.80 -26.13
CA LEU A 407 -5.79 8.24 -25.86
C LEU A 407 -5.45 8.98 -27.18
N PRO A 408 -5.94 10.22 -27.35
CA PRO A 408 -5.80 10.96 -28.59
C PRO A 408 -4.34 11.01 -29.03
N GLU A 409 -4.10 10.58 -30.28
CA GLU A 409 -2.81 10.59 -30.94
C GLU A 409 -2.17 11.98 -30.83
N ILE A 410 -0.95 12.01 -30.30
CA ILE A 410 -0.10 13.18 -30.36
C ILE A 410 0.59 13.13 -31.72
N ASP A 411 0.02 13.83 -32.70
CA ASP A 411 0.71 14.24 -33.91
C ASP A 411 1.99 14.96 -33.50
N THR A 412 3.11 14.22 -33.49
CA THR A 412 4.42 14.82 -33.34
C THR A 412 4.86 15.18 -34.76
N PRO A 413 5.05 16.46 -35.09
CA PRO A 413 5.44 16.85 -36.44
C PRO A 413 6.72 16.12 -36.82
N SER A 414 6.66 15.36 -37.91
CA SER A 414 7.77 14.59 -38.46
C SER A 414 8.97 15.50 -38.66
N ALA A 415 10.01 15.29 -37.85
CA ALA A 415 11.27 16.00 -38.00
C ALA A 415 11.86 15.71 -39.38
N ASN A 416 12.53 16.68 -39.99
CA ASN A 416 13.35 16.45 -41.17
C ASN A 416 14.52 15.54 -40.76
N VAL A 417 14.34 14.22 -40.91
CA VAL A 417 15.38 13.22 -40.61
C VAL A 417 16.36 13.14 -41.77
N ILE A 418 17.62 13.51 -41.51
CA ILE A 418 18.72 13.39 -42.47
C ILE A 418 19.41 12.05 -42.22
N ILE A 419 19.53 11.21 -43.25
CA ILE A 419 20.36 10.00 -43.17
C ILE A 419 21.83 10.44 -43.24
N TYR A 420 22.59 10.11 -42.20
CA TYR A 420 23.98 10.48 -42.08
C TYR A 420 24.82 9.87 -43.19
N LYS A 421 25.63 10.72 -43.82
CA LYS A 421 26.81 10.34 -44.58
C LYS A 421 27.88 11.34 -44.20
N ARG A 422 29.14 10.93 -44.11
CA ARG A 422 30.23 11.85 -43.75
C ARG A 422 30.19 13.14 -44.59
N GLY A 423 30.09 14.29 -43.94
CA GLY A 423 29.93 15.61 -44.57
C GLY A 423 28.48 16.10 -44.71
N SER A 424 27.48 15.29 -44.35
CA SER A 424 26.05 15.63 -44.51
C SER A 424 25.50 16.50 -43.37
N ILE A 425 26.26 16.75 -42.30
CA ILE A 425 25.80 17.60 -41.20
C ILE A 425 25.93 19.07 -41.61
N PRO A 426 24.82 19.83 -41.66
CA PRO A 426 24.87 21.25 -42.02
C PRO A 426 25.60 22.07 -40.97
N HIS A 427 26.15 23.21 -41.39
CA HIS A 427 26.80 24.12 -40.46
C HIS A 427 25.75 24.73 -39.53
N ARG A 428 26.07 24.91 -38.24
CA ARG A 428 25.10 25.47 -37.26
C ARG A 428 24.57 26.85 -37.69
N SER A 429 25.36 27.65 -38.41
CA SER A 429 25.00 28.96 -38.96
C SER A 429 23.94 28.91 -40.07
N GLU A 430 23.76 27.78 -40.73
CA GLU A 430 22.85 27.62 -41.88
C GLU A 430 21.44 27.22 -41.45
N VAL A 431 21.24 26.88 -40.16
CA VAL A 431 19.99 26.29 -39.67
C VAL A 431 19.45 27.05 -38.46
N THR A 432 18.15 27.30 -38.49
CA THR A 432 17.40 28.05 -37.47
C THR A 432 16.61 27.16 -36.50
N GLY A 433 16.38 25.88 -36.83
CA GLY A 433 15.57 24.94 -36.05
C GLY A 433 16.32 23.67 -35.63
N ASN A 434 15.63 22.80 -34.90
CA ASN A 434 16.17 21.48 -34.51
C ASN A 434 16.28 20.57 -35.75
N ILE A 435 17.34 19.75 -35.81
CA ILE A 435 17.55 18.76 -36.87
C ILE A 435 17.65 17.39 -36.24
N SER A 436 17.19 16.36 -36.95
CA SER A 436 17.37 14.96 -36.56
C SER A 436 18.21 14.24 -37.59
N ILE A 437 19.22 13.50 -37.12
CA ILE A 437 20.15 12.74 -37.95
C ILE A 437 20.01 11.26 -37.58
N SER A 438 19.83 10.41 -38.58
CA SER A 438 19.88 8.96 -38.42
C SER A 438 21.20 8.41 -38.93
N CYS A 439 21.94 7.66 -38.11
CA CYS A 439 23.26 7.11 -38.48
C CYS A 439 23.35 5.59 -38.25
N GLN A 440 24.29 4.93 -38.94
CA GLN A 440 24.61 3.53 -38.67
C GLN A 440 25.47 3.39 -37.40
N PRO A 441 25.45 2.23 -36.70
CA PRO A 441 26.23 2.02 -35.48
C PRO A 441 27.72 2.32 -35.63
N GLU A 442 28.32 1.98 -36.78
CA GLU A 442 29.73 2.23 -37.10
C GLU A 442 30.05 3.71 -37.38
N GLU A 443 29.05 4.51 -37.73
CA GLU A 443 29.19 5.94 -38.07
C GLU A 443 28.97 6.86 -36.87
N HIS A 444 28.54 6.31 -35.73
CA HIS A 444 28.06 7.06 -34.57
C HIS A 444 29.10 8.07 -34.02
N ILE A 445 30.34 7.62 -33.82
CA ILE A 445 31.43 8.49 -33.33
C ILE A 445 31.77 9.58 -34.37
N ALA A 446 31.76 9.22 -35.66
CA ALA A 446 32.04 10.17 -36.74
C ALA A 446 30.98 11.28 -36.79
N ALA A 447 29.71 10.94 -36.56
CA ALA A 447 28.62 11.91 -36.51
C ALA A 447 28.79 12.92 -35.36
N TRP A 448 29.22 12.48 -34.17
CA TRP A 448 29.52 13.40 -33.05
C TRP A 448 30.68 14.34 -33.35
N VAL A 449 31.78 13.81 -33.87
CA VAL A 449 32.98 14.61 -34.20
C VAL A 449 32.65 15.62 -35.30
N GLU A 450 31.92 15.20 -36.34
CA GLU A 450 31.48 16.10 -37.40
C GLU A 450 30.54 17.20 -36.89
N ALA A 451 29.56 16.86 -36.05
CA ALA A 451 28.63 17.82 -35.46
C ALA A 451 29.36 18.94 -34.70
N VAL A 452 30.31 18.58 -33.83
CA VAL A 452 31.12 19.57 -33.09
C VAL A 452 31.95 20.41 -34.06
N SER A 453 32.58 19.80 -35.07
CA SER A 453 33.37 20.52 -36.08
C SER A 453 32.56 21.53 -36.91
N LYS A 454 31.24 21.29 -37.05
CA LYS A 454 30.28 22.15 -37.76
C LYS A 454 29.66 23.24 -36.86
N GLY A 455 30.17 23.38 -35.63
CA GLY A 455 29.78 24.42 -34.68
C GLY A 455 28.52 24.09 -33.86
N TRP A 456 28.09 22.83 -33.79
CA TRP A 456 26.98 22.43 -32.93
C TRP A 456 27.44 22.32 -31.47
N THR A 457 26.80 23.11 -30.60
CA THR A 457 27.13 23.17 -29.16
C THR A 457 26.22 22.28 -28.31
N GLN A 458 24.99 22.01 -28.77
CA GLN A 458 23.99 21.20 -28.06
C GLN A 458 23.61 19.99 -28.91
N ILE A 459 24.14 18.82 -28.55
CA ILE A 459 23.95 17.57 -29.29
C ILE A 459 23.24 16.57 -28.36
N LEU A 460 22.07 16.09 -28.76
CA LEU A 460 21.30 15.09 -28.05
C LEU A 460 21.38 13.76 -28.80
N ASP A 461 22.01 12.76 -28.20
CA ASP A 461 21.98 11.39 -28.70
C ASP A 461 20.79 10.63 -28.10
N ASN A 462 19.78 10.43 -28.95
CA ASN A 462 18.54 9.74 -28.64
C ASN A 462 18.54 8.28 -29.14
N SER A 463 19.70 7.70 -29.47
CA SER A 463 19.78 6.29 -29.89
C SER A 463 19.18 5.37 -28.82
N HIS A 464 18.60 4.23 -29.19
CA HIS A 464 17.93 3.32 -28.24
C HIS A 464 18.87 2.78 -27.12
N PRO A 465 18.38 2.44 -25.91
CA PRO A 465 19.20 1.80 -24.88
C PRO A 465 19.86 0.50 -25.39
N GLY A 466 21.16 0.34 -25.08
CA GLY A 466 21.92 -0.87 -25.42
C GLY A 466 22.59 -0.88 -26.80
N LEU A 467 22.41 0.16 -27.62
CA LEU A 467 23.15 0.38 -28.88
C LEU A 467 24.59 0.90 -28.68
N GLY A 468 25.13 0.83 -27.46
CA GLY A 468 26.53 1.12 -27.19
C GLY A 468 26.89 2.61 -27.07
N LYS A 469 25.92 3.52 -26.91
CA LYS A 469 26.17 4.97 -26.69
C LYS A 469 27.26 5.25 -25.64
N SER A 470 27.08 4.75 -24.42
CA SER A 470 28.04 4.98 -23.32
C SER A 470 29.39 4.29 -23.58
N TYR A 471 29.39 3.16 -24.32
CA TYR A 471 30.62 2.49 -24.75
C TYR A 471 31.39 3.33 -25.78
N ASN A 472 30.69 3.89 -26.77
CA ASN A 472 31.25 4.80 -27.78
C ASN A 472 31.73 6.11 -27.15
N ALA A 473 30.98 6.65 -26.19
CA ALA A 473 31.37 7.83 -25.43
C ALA A 473 32.69 7.62 -24.68
N GLY A 474 32.91 6.42 -24.11
CA GLY A 474 34.16 6.06 -23.45
C GLY A 474 35.36 5.91 -24.39
N GLN A 475 35.17 5.87 -25.71
CA GLN A 475 36.27 5.85 -26.70
C GLN A 475 36.69 7.26 -27.16
N LEU A 476 35.91 8.28 -26.80
CA LEU A 476 36.21 9.67 -27.15
C LEU A 476 37.40 10.20 -26.36
N THR A 477 38.20 11.06 -26.99
CA THR A 477 39.32 11.76 -26.36
C THR A 477 39.21 13.26 -26.59
N ALA A 478 39.84 14.05 -25.72
CA ALA A 478 39.80 15.51 -25.83
C ALA A 478 40.42 16.00 -27.15
N GLY A 479 41.46 15.30 -27.64
CA GLY A 479 42.14 15.59 -28.89
C GLY A 479 41.26 15.46 -30.15
N LEU A 480 40.24 14.60 -30.14
CA LEU A 480 39.31 14.47 -31.28
C LEU A 480 38.49 15.74 -31.53
N PHE A 481 38.26 16.55 -30.49
CA PHE A 481 37.44 17.76 -30.55
C PHE A 481 38.28 19.05 -30.47
N GLY A 482 39.60 18.94 -30.30
CA GLY A 482 40.46 20.10 -30.12
C GLY A 482 40.23 20.85 -28.79
N VAL A 483 39.76 20.15 -27.75
CA VAL A 483 39.57 20.72 -26.40
C VAL A 483 40.67 20.24 -25.45
N ASP A 484 40.94 21.01 -24.40
CA ASP A 484 41.93 20.65 -23.37
C ASP A 484 41.44 19.53 -22.45
N LYS A 485 40.13 19.57 -22.12
CA LYS A 485 39.48 18.65 -21.18
C LYS A 485 38.18 18.10 -21.77
N LEU A 486 38.00 16.78 -21.67
CA LEU A 486 36.74 16.10 -21.98
C LEU A 486 36.19 15.47 -20.70
N ILE A 487 35.01 15.90 -20.26
CA ILE A 487 34.45 15.48 -18.97
C ILE A 487 33.19 14.63 -19.17
N TYR A 488 33.26 13.37 -18.78
CA TYR A 488 32.13 12.46 -18.69
C TYR A 488 31.37 12.65 -17.37
N GLN A 489 30.18 13.22 -17.48
CA GLN A 489 29.29 13.54 -16.37
C GLN A 489 28.36 12.35 -16.10
N ASP A 490 28.46 11.77 -14.91
CA ASP A 490 27.68 10.60 -14.51
C ASP A 490 27.39 10.62 -13.01
N ALA A 491 26.18 10.23 -12.61
CA ALA A 491 25.81 10.02 -11.23
C ALA A 491 26.66 8.91 -10.57
N ASN A 492 27.04 7.89 -11.33
CA ASN A 492 27.81 6.73 -10.90
C ASN A 492 29.28 6.77 -11.37
N HIS A 493 29.86 7.96 -11.59
CA HIS A 493 31.22 8.14 -12.12
C HIS A 493 32.34 7.31 -11.42
N ARG A 494 32.18 6.98 -10.14
CA ARG A 494 33.13 6.12 -9.37
C ARG A 494 33.03 4.63 -9.72
N ASN A 495 31.86 4.18 -10.16
CA ASN A 495 31.55 2.79 -10.50
C ASN A 495 31.07 2.74 -11.95
N PRO A 496 31.96 3.00 -12.93
CA PRO A 496 31.60 3.10 -14.34
C PRO A 496 30.98 1.79 -14.84
N SER A 497 30.00 1.91 -15.74
CA SER A 497 29.23 0.78 -16.27
C SER A 497 29.83 0.15 -17.54
N THR A 498 30.79 0.83 -18.19
CA THR A 498 31.44 0.34 -19.41
C THR A 498 32.96 0.37 -19.31
N LEU A 499 33.60 -0.63 -19.94
CA LEU A 499 35.05 -0.81 -19.91
C LEU A 499 35.83 0.40 -20.48
N PRO A 500 35.42 1.03 -21.61
CA PRO A 500 36.15 2.19 -22.14
C PRO A 500 36.11 3.39 -21.20
N ILE A 501 34.98 3.66 -20.54
CA ILE A 501 34.90 4.74 -19.54
C ILE A 501 35.83 4.45 -18.37
N GLU A 502 35.85 3.21 -17.89
CA GLU A 502 36.69 2.83 -16.76
C GLU A 502 38.19 2.98 -17.05
N THR A 503 38.59 2.62 -18.27
CA THR A 503 39.99 2.56 -18.71
C THR A 503 40.51 3.93 -19.19
N ASN A 504 39.70 4.68 -19.93
CA ASN A 504 40.15 5.89 -20.63
C ASN A 504 39.89 7.18 -19.84
N PHE A 505 38.89 7.22 -18.95
CA PHE A 505 38.54 8.42 -18.18
C PHE A 505 39.00 8.30 -16.74
N VAL A 506 39.69 9.31 -16.21
CA VAL A 506 40.14 9.33 -14.81
C VAL A 506 39.07 9.91 -13.90
N ASP A 507 38.79 9.23 -12.78
CA ASP A 507 37.84 9.72 -11.77
C ASP A 507 38.31 11.03 -11.14
N LEU A 508 37.46 12.07 -11.22
CA LEU A 508 37.71 13.32 -10.52
C LEU A 508 37.35 13.13 -9.05
N PRO A 509 38.34 13.14 -8.13
CA PRO A 509 38.12 12.76 -6.75
C PRO A 509 37.19 13.76 -6.05
N VAL A 510 36.22 13.21 -5.31
CA VAL A 510 35.32 13.96 -4.42
C VAL A 510 35.79 13.87 -2.98
N ARG A 511 35.28 14.73 -2.08
CA ARG A 511 35.57 14.60 -0.63
C ARG A 511 34.86 13.37 -0.08
N HIS A 512 35.58 12.48 0.60
CA HIS A 512 35.01 11.33 1.27
C HIS A 512 35.75 11.00 2.58
N ASN A 513 35.03 10.32 3.47
CA ASN A 513 35.56 9.82 4.75
C ASN A 513 35.67 8.29 4.71
N GLY A 514 36.18 7.77 3.60
CA GLY A 514 36.22 6.34 3.27
C GLY A 514 34.97 5.85 2.56
N PHE A 515 35.07 4.68 1.93
CA PHE A 515 33.99 3.99 1.23
C PHE A 515 33.77 2.59 1.81
N LYS A 516 32.55 2.10 1.67
CA LYS A 516 32.21 0.69 1.86
C LYS A 516 32.38 -0.03 0.53
N LEU A 517 33.05 -1.18 0.53
CA LEU A 517 33.18 -2.02 -0.66
C LEU A 517 32.03 -3.03 -0.68
N ASP A 518 31.37 -3.13 -1.82
CA ASP A 518 30.30 -4.10 -2.06
C ASP A 518 30.82 -5.22 -2.96
N PRO A 519 31.16 -6.41 -2.39
CA PRO A 519 31.72 -7.51 -3.16
C PRO A 519 30.70 -8.16 -4.11
N THR A 520 29.40 -7.86 -3.96
CA THR A 520 28.34 -8.41 -4.82
C THR A 520 28.27 -7.72 -6.18
N ARG A 521 28.86 -6.54 -6.31
CA ARG A 521 28.84 -5.73 -7.54
C ARG A 521 30.25 -5.40 -7.98
N LYS A 522 30.56 -5.76 -9.23
CA LYS A 522 31.87 -5.58 -9.85
C LYS A 522 31.80 -4.57 -10.99
N THR A 523 32.81 -3.72 -11.10
CA THR A 523 33.02 -2.88 -12.29
C THR A 523 33.48 -3.75 -13.47
N PRO A 524 33.45 -3.25 -14.71
CA PRO A 524 33.98 -3.97 -15.87
C PRO A 524 35.42 -4.48 -15.73
N THR A 525 36.28 -3.81 -14.96
CA THR A 525 37.64 -4.29 -14.65
C THR A 525 37.72 -5.29 -13.49
N GLY A 526 36.60 -5.55 -12.79
CA GLY A 526 36.52 -6.49 -11.67
C GLY A 526 36.71 -5.88 -10.28
N GLU A 527 36.77 -4.55 -10.15
CA GLU A 527 36.82 -3.88 -8.84
C GLU A 527 35.48 -3.95 -8.11
N ASP A 528 35.51 -4.02 -6.77
CA ASP A 528 34.31 -3.91 -5.94
C ASP A 528 33.70 -2.52 -6.05
N PHE A 529 32.37 -2.46 -6.06
CA PHE A 529 31.67 -1.18 -6.06
C PHE A 529 31.96 -0.38 -4.78
N LYS A 530 32.34 0.88 -4.97
CA LYS A 530 32.60 1.84 -3.91
C LYS A 530 31.31 2.57 -3.55
N LEU A 531 30.81 2.34 -2.34
CA LEU A 531 29.60 2.95 -1.81
C LEU A 531 29.92 3.93 -0.69
N TRP A 532 29.08 4.95 -0.54
CA TRP A 532 29.12 5.82 0.63
C TRP A 532 28.80 5.01 1.89
N THR A 533 29.59 5.21 2.95
CA THR A 533 29.34 4.64 4.28
C THR A 533 28.05 5.21 4.88
N LYS A 534 27.17 4.35 5.38
CA LYS A 534 25.96 4.79 6.10
C LYS A 534 26.23 5.02 7.58
N ALA A 535 25.29 5.67 8.26
CA ALA A 535 25.39 5.89 9.70
C ALA A 535 25.48 4.55 10.46
N GLY A 536 26.55 4.37 11.24
CA GLY A 536 26.83 3.14 11.98
C GLY A 536 27.71 2.11 11.24
N GLU A 537 28.01 2.31 9.95
CA GLU A 537 28.92 1.44 9.19
C GLU A 537 30.37 1.94 9.28
N THR A 538 31.33 1.00 9.25
CA THR A 538 32.77 1.31 9.13
C THR A 538 33.22 1.29 7.68
N ALA A 539 34.04 2.27 7.28
CA ALA A 539 34.66 2.30 5.97
C ALA A 539 35.67 1.16 5.80
N ASP A 540 35.76 0.63 4.59
CA ASP A 540 36.78 -0.36 4.19
C ASP A 540 38.00 0.31 3.53
N THR A 541 37.85 1.57 3.11
CA THR A 541 38.92 2.36 2.48
C THR A 541 39.25 3.61 3.30
N ASP A 542 40.49 4.09 3.19
CA ASP A 542 40.89 5.37 3.77
C ASP A 542 40.11 6.55 3.18
N GLY A 543 39.87 7.59 3.99
CA GLY A 543 39.19 8.81 3.55
C GLY A 543 40.17 9.87 3.05
N ASN A 544 39.83 10.63 2.01
CA ASN A 544 40.67 11.77 1.60
C ASN A 544 40.33 13.09 2.32
N CYS A 545 39.27 13.11 3.14
CA CYS A 545 38.88 14.24 3.97
C CYS A 545 38.00 13.83 5.18
N HIS A 546 38.55 13.89 6.40
CA HIS A 546 37.79 13.65 7.64
C HIS A 546 36.64 14.64 7.87
N ARG A 547 36.72 15.84 7.29
CA ARG A 547 35.72 16.90 7.45
C ARG A 547 34.61 16.85 6.39
N THR A 548 34.53 15.79 5.59
CA THR A 548 33.49 15.64 4.55
C THR A 548 32.07 15.85 5.09
N TYR A 549 31.79 15.40 6.32
CA TYR A 549 30.47 15.56 6.94
C TYR A 549 30.06 17.04 7.11
N LEU A 550 31.02 17.96 7.34
CA LEU A 550 30.74 19.40 7.44
C LEU A 550 30.36 19.98 6.07
N PHE A 551 31.02 19.56 4.98
CA PHE A 551 30.66 19.96 3.62
C PHE A 551 29.29 19.41 3.20
N ASN A 552 28.93 18.21 3.66
CA ASN A 552 27.59 17.66 3.42
C ASN A 552 26.53 18.46 4.18
N ALA A 553 26.79 18.77 5.45
CA ALA A 553 25.91 19.62 6.25
C ALA A 553 25.78 21.03 5.67
N PHE A 554 26.89 21.62 5.18
CA PHE A 554 26.89 22.92 4.51
C PHE A 554 25.96 22.96 3.30
N ARG A 555 26.05 21.95 2.42
CA ARG A 555 25.16 21.82 1.26
C ARG A 555 23.70 21.67 1.67
N ASN A 556 23.42 20.89 2.71
CA ASN A 556 22.07 20.66 3.19
C ASN A 556 21.44 21.90 3.86
N LYS A 557 22.26 22.77 4.47
CA LYS A 557 21.81 24.01 5.11
C LYS A 557 21.56 25.17 4.15
N ASN A 558 21.78 24.97 2.85
CA ASN A 558 21.42 25.91 1.80
C ASN A 558 22.13 27.28 1.85
N PHE A 559 23.39 27.31 2.27
CA PHE A 559 24.22 28.53 2.22
C PHE A 559 24.73 28.81 0.80
N SER A 560 23.83 28.92 -0.18
CA SER A 560 24.17 28.98 -1.61
C SER A 560 24.95 30.23 -2.03
N SER A 561 24.88 31.31 -1.26
CA SER A 561 25.67 32.54 -1.46
C SER A 561 27.16 32.37 -1.14
N LEU A 562 27.51 31.35 -0.37
CA LEU A 562 28.87 31.10 0.10
C LEU A 562 29.47 29.92 -0.68
N ASP A 563 30.34 30.18 -1.66
CA ASP A 563 30.95 29.10 -2.47
C ASP A 563 32.10 28.38 -1.72
N PHE A 564 31.78 27.69 -0.62
CA PHE A 564 32.78 26.97 0.17
C PHE A 564 33.14 25.58 -0.36
N GLU A 565 32.61 25.16 -1.52
CA GLU A 565 33.13 23.96 -2.19
C GLU A 565 34.56 24.18 -2.69
N GLU A 566 34.90 25.42 -3.05
CA GLU A 566 36.25 25.80 -3.38
C GLU A 566 37.15 25.83 -2.12
N SER A 567 38.18 24.97 -2.13
CA SER A 567 39.05 24.78 -0.96
C SER A 567 39.93 25.99 -0.63
N GLY A 568 40.03 26.97 -1.55
CA GLY A 568 40.82 28.19 -1.37
C GLY A 568 40.17 29.18 -0.41
N ILE A 569 38.84 29.23 -0.42
CA ILE A 569 38.02 30.20 0.33
C ILE A 569 37.18 29.57 1.45
N SER A 570 37.15 28.24 1.55
CA SER A 570 36.37 27.50 2.55
C SER A 570 36.91 27.65 3.98
N PRO A 571 36.15 28.22 4.94
CA PRO A 571 36.52 28.28 6.36
C PRO A 571 36.74 26.88 6.98
N ILE A 572 35.99 25.88 6.49
CA ILE A 572 36.14 24.46 6.90
C ILE A 572 37.54 23.94 6.56
N CYS A 573 38.10 24.35 5.42
CA CYS A 573 39.49 24.04 5.05
C CYS A 573 40.47 24.93 5.81
N GLY A 574 40.16 26.22 6.03
CA GLY A 574 40.97 27.19 6.75
C GLY A 574 41.32 26.75 8.17
N GLY A 575 40.33 26.28 8.92
CA GLY A 575 40.49 25.72 10.27
C GLY A 575 40.99 24.28 10.32
N CYS A 576 41.36 23.66 9.19
CA CYS A 576 41.82 22.27 9.18
C CYS A 576 43.29 22.15 9.59
N SER A 577 43.56 21.36 10.64
CA SER A 577 44.94 21.10 11.10
C SER A 577 45.81 20.39 10.04
N LEU A 578 45.20 19.73 9.05
CA LEU A 578 45.88 19.03 7.96
C LEU A 578 45.88 19.85 6.65
N LYS A 579 45.51 21.14 6.65
CA LYS A 579 45.34 21.94 5.42
C LYS A 579 46.57 21.96 4.51
N ASN A 580 47.76 22.09 5.10
CA ASN A 580 49.03 22.10 4.36
C ASN A 580 49.34 20.73 3.77
N GLN A 581 49.19 19.65 4.55
CA GLN A 581 49.40 18.29 4.07
C GLN A 581 48.42 17.95 2.94
N CYS A 582 47.14 18.31 3.10
CA CYS A 582 46.10 18.09 2.09
C CYS A 582 46.41 18.75 0.74
N ARG A 583 47.17 19.86 0.72
CA ARG A 583 47.58 20.56 -0.51
C ARG A 583 48.68 19.82 -1.29
N PHE A 584 49.58 19.12 -0.59
CA PHE A 584 50.82 18.59 -1.18
C PHE A 584 50.93 17.06 -1.16
N ALA A 585 50.13 16.37 -0.36
CA ALA A 585 50.16 14.92 -0.20
C ALA A 585 48.77 14.36 0.10
N SER A 586 48.64 13.04 0.10
CA SER A 586 47.43 12.32 0.51
C SER A 586 47.76 11.23 1.54
N GLY A 587 46.81 10.96 2.44
CA GLY A 587 46.86 9.91 3.45
C GLY A 587 45.50 9.77 4.14
N ASP A 588 45.42 8.98 5.21
CA ASP A 588 44.15 8.79 5.93
C ASP A 588 43.63 10.10 6.53
N GLY A 589 42.50 10.55 6.00
CA GLY A 589 41.78 11.75 6.39
C GLY A 589 42.17 13.05 5.71
N PHE A 590 43.12 13.04 4.78
CA PHE A 590 43.57 14.24 4.06
C PHE A 590 44.10 13.95 2.65
N GLY A 591 44.07 14.94 1.77
CA GLY A 591 44.66 14.83 0.43
C GLY A 591 43.72 15.16 -0.71
N PHE A 592 42.44 15.42 -0.44
CA PHE A 592 41.48 15.85 -1.46
C PHE A 592 42.01 16.98 -2.36
N ARG A 593 42.64 18.03 -1.80
CA ARG A 593 43.13 19.17 -2.61
C ARG A 593 44.27 18.75 -3.54
N PHE A 594 45.20 17.94 -3.04
CA PHE A 594 46.27 17.36 -3.83
C PHE A 594 45.71 16.48 -4.94
N GLN A 595 44.87 15.49 -4.61
CA GLN A 595 44.28 14.55 -5.56
C GLN A 595 43.46 15.26 -6.65
N LYS A 596 42.57 16.18 -6.27
CA LYS A 596 41.71 16.93 -7.23
C LYS A 596 42.54 17.79 -8.18
N ARG A 597 43.55 18.50 -7.66
CA ARG A 597 44.46 19.30 -8.50
C ARG A 597 45.27 18.41 -9.45
N THR A 598 45.84 17.32 -8.94
CA THR A 598 46.63 16.38 -9.75
C THR A 598 45.79 15.78 -10.88
N ALA A 599 44.54 15.40 -10.59
CA ALA A 599 43.62 14.89 -11.60
C ALA A 599 43.35 15.91 -12.72
N ILE A 600 43.01 17.16 -12.34
CA ILE A 600 42.70 18.23 -13.29
C ILE A 600 43.92 18.60 -14.14
N GLN A 601 45.12 18.67 -13.56
CA GLN A 601 46.32 19.11 -14.29
C GLN A 601 46.87 18.01 -15.21
N ASN A 602 46.90 16.75 -14.76
CA ASN A 602 47.65 15.70 -15.46
C ASN A 602 46.83 14.95 -16.51
N TYR A 603 45.50 14.99 -16.46
CA TYR A 603 44.64 14.19 -17.33
C TYR A 603 43.67 15.05 -18.13
N SER A 604 43.43 14.69 -19.39
CA SER A 604 42.49 15.37 -20.29
C SER A 604 41.09 14.78 -20.22
N GLU A 605 41.00 13.45 -20.10
CA GLU A 605 39.74 12.71 -20.00
C GLU A 605 39.38 12.48 -18.52
N LEU A 606 38.32 13.14 -18.06
CA LEU A 606 37.88 13.12 -16.67
C LEU A 606 36.46 12.60 -16.54
N ARG A 607 36.14 11.81 -15.52
CA ARG A 607 34.75 11.46 -15.16
C ARG A 607 34.38 12.04 -13.81
N ALA A 608 33.18 12.61 -13.69
CA ALA A 608 32.77 13.32 -12.49
C ALA A 608 31.25 13.40 -12.35
N HIS A 609 30.78 13.69 -11.14
CA HIS A 609 29.40 14.16 -10.93
C HIS A 609 29.31 15.68 -11.26
N PRO A 610 28.23 16.17 -11.89
CA PRO A 610 28.04 17.60 -12.18
C PRO A 610 28.18 18.49 -10.94
N ASP A 611 27.49 18.13 -9.85
CA ASP A 611 27.59 18.82 -8.56
C ASP A 611 29.01 18.91 -7.99
N SER A 612 29.97 18.08 -8.39
CA SER A 612 31.35 18.13 -7.89
C SER A 612 32.34 18.76 -8.88
N THR A 613 31.88 19.07 -10.09
CA THR A 613 32.68 19.61 -11.17
C THR A 613 32.69 21.15 -11.08
N PRO A 614 33.87 21.80 -11.05
CA PRO A 614 33.95 23.26 -11.16
C PRO A 614 33.37 23.76 -12.49
N VAL A 615 32.72 24.93 -12.46
CA VAL A 615 32.18 25.60 -13.67
C VAL A 615 33.32 25.95 -14.63
N THR A 616 34.40 26.50 -14.07
CA THR A 616 35.62 26.87 -14.77
C THR A 616 36.78 26.02 -14.25
N LEU A 617 37.57 25.44 -15.16
CA LEU A 617 38.80 24.72 -14.82
C LEU A 617 39.99 25.55 -15.27
N THR A 618 40.96 25.74 -14.39
CA THR A 618 42.18 26.51 -14.69
C THR A 618 43.44 25.65 -14.58
N ASN A 619 44.44 25.99 -15.39
CA ASN A 619 45.78 25.41 -15.29
C ASN A 619 46.57 26.03 -14.11
N ALA A 620 47.79 25.54 -13.88
CA ALA A 620 48.64 26.07 -12.81
C ALA A 620 49.06 27.55 -12.98
N ALA A 621 48.84 28.14 -14.15
CA ALA A 621 49.07 29.55 -14.48
C ALA A 621 47.77 30.37 -14.51
N ASP A 622 46.67 29.85 -13.93
CA ASP A 622 45.34 30.46 -13.88
C ASP A 622 44.70 30.75 -15.26
N GLN A 623 45.13 30.05 -16.31
CA GLN A 623 44.48 30.10 -17.63
C GLN A 623 43.36 29.07 -17.71
N THR A 624 42.20 29.48 -18.22
CA THR A 624 41.03 28.62 -18.38
C THR A 624 41.25 27.53 -19.43
N PHE A 625 41.00 26.28 -19.06
CA PHE A 625 40.95 25.16 -19.99
C PHE A 625 39.68 25.22 -20.83
N THR A 626 39.81 24.83 -22.10
CA THR A 626 38.66 24.54 -22.96
C THR A 626 38.07 23.18 -22.61
N VAL A 627 36.75 23.11 -22.44
CA VAL A 627 36.06 21.91 -21.91
C VAL A 627 34.95 21.45 -22.85
N GLY A 628 34.96 20.17 -23.21
CA GLY A 628 33.81 19.44 -23.77
C GLY A 628 33.15 18.57 -22.71
N ARG A 629 31.82 18.41 -22.75
CA ARG A 629 31.07 17.62 -21.76
C ARG A 629 30.21 16.54 -22.41
N LEU A 630 30.27 15.34 -21.83
CA LEU A 630 29.40 14.21 -22.14
C LEU A 630 28.47 14.00 -20.93
N TRP A 631 27.16 13.97 -21.12
CA TRP A 631 26.18 13.85 -20.04
C TRP A 631 25.44 12.52 -20.14
N GLU A 632 25.77 11.58 -19.25
CA GLU A 632 25.09 10.28 -19.18
C GLU A 632 23.72 10.41 -18.51
N GLU A 633 22.70 9.80 -19.11
CA GLU A 633 21.31 9.87 -18.64
C GLU A 633 20.90 11.33 -18.32
N ALA A 634 21.18 12.23 -19.27
CA ALA A 634 21.03 13.68 -19.11
C ALA A 634 19.66 14.10 -18.57
N GLY A 635 18.59 13.39 -18.95
CA GLY A 635 17.24 13.64 -18.46
C GLY A 635 17.07 13.46 -16.96
N THR A 636 17.89 12.62 -16.30
CA THR A 636 17.87 12.44 -14.84
C THR A 636 19.01 13.19 -14.16
N LEU A 637 20.16 13.28 -14.81
CA LEU A 637 21.37 13.89 -14.28
C LEU A 637 21.23 15.42 -14.14
N ILE A 638 20.60 16.09 -15.13
CA ILE A 638 20.38 17.54 -15.09
C ILE A 638 19.22 17.85 -14.15
N LYS A 639 19.55 18.48 -13.02
CA LYS A 639 18.61 18.98 -12.02
C LYS A 639 18.57 20.52 -12.06
N PRO A 640 17.56 21.11 -12.72
CA PRO A 640 17.49 22.56 -12.88
C PRO A 640 16.87 23.29 -11.69
N VAL A 641 16.33 22.55 -10.72
CA VAL A 641 15.63 23.09 -9.55
C VAL A 641 16.27 22.50 -8.30
N ARG A 642 16.53 23.36 -7.30
CA ARG A 642 16.91 22.99 -5.94
C ARG A 642 15.74 23.17 -4.99
N SER A 643 15.75 22.45 -3.89
CA SER A 643 14.72 22.54 -2.85
C SER A 643 15.34 22.72 -1.47
N VAL A 644 14.66 23.46 -0.61
CA VAL A 644 15.03 23.71 0.79
C VAL A 644 13.85 23.32 1.66
N ASP A 645 14.07 22.41 2.60
CA ASP A 645 13.04 21.97 3.53
C ASP A 645 13.21 22.71 4.87
N VAL A 646 12.14 23.37 5.31
CA VAL A 646 12.10 24.19 6.52
C VAL A 646 11.20 23.53 7.54
N ASN A 647 11.73 23.30 8.74
CA ASN A 647 10.97 22.83 9.89
C ASN A 647 10.70 23.97 10.89
N LEU A 648 9.94 23.67 11.96
CA LEU A 648 9.60 24.64 12.99
C LEU A 648 10.84 25.22 13.71
N GLY A 649 11.83 24.40 14.02
CA GLY A 649 13.06 24.85 14.69
C GLY A 649 13.90 25.80 13.83
N ASP A 650 13.98 25.53 12.53
CA ASP A 650 14.62 26.42 11.55
C ASP A 650 13.89 27.77 11.49
N PHE A 651 12.56 27.75 11.48
CA PHE A 651 11.73 28.94 11.45
C PHE A 651 11.91 29.79 12.72
N GLU A 652 11.75 29.18 13.91
CA GLU A 652 11.85 29.89 15.20
C GLU A 652 13.22 30.52 15.40
N THR A 653 14.29 29.81 15.03
CA THR A 653 15.66 30.32 15.15
C THR A 653 15.89 31.51 14.22
N THR A 654 15.46 31.42 12.95
CA THR A 654 15.61 32.51 11.98
C THR A 654 14.80 33.74 12.39
N VAL A 655 13.55 33.57 12.81
CA VAL A 655 12.70 34.68 13.30
C VAL A 655 13.28 35.31 14.56
N GLY A 656 13.81 34.51 15.49
CA GLY A 656 14.48 35.00 16.70
C GLY A 656 15.72 35.84 16.39
N LYS A 657 16.52 35.45 15.39
CA LYS A 657 17.68 36.25 14.93
C LYS A 657 17.25 37.57 14.29
N LEU A 658 16.24 37.55 13.43
CA LEU A 658 15.71 38.76 12.80
C LEU A 658 15.16 39.76 13.83
N LEU A 659 14.52 39.27 14.90
CA LEU A 659 14.03 40.12 15.98
C LEU A 659 15.16 40.91 16.67
N LEU A 660 16.34 40.31 16.80
CA LEU A 660 17.51 40.93 17.44
C LEU A 660 18.29 41.85 16.52
N LEU A 661 18.43 41.49 15.24
CA LEU A 661 19.28 42.19 14.28
C LEU A 661 18.53 43.27 13.51
N GLU A 662 17.31 42.99 13.03
CA GLU A 662 16.58 43.85 12.09
C GLU A 662 15.06 43.90 12.41
N PRO A 663 14.66 44.54 13.52
CA PRO A 663 13.27 44.57 13.97
C PRO A 663 12.32 45.29 13.00
N ASN A 664 12.83 46.26 12.23
CA ASN A 664 12.04 47.00 11.24
C ASN A 664 11.59 46.08 10.09
N LEU A 665 12.48 45.22 9.59
CA LEU A 665 12.17 44.26 8.53
C LEU A 665 11.19 43.19 9.01
N LEU A 666 11.35 42.74 10.27
CA LEU A 666 10.44 41.78 10.88
C LEU A 666 8.99 42.30 10.91
N SER A 667 8.79 43.59 11.20
CA SER A 667 7.45 44.19 11.24
C SER A 667 6.70 44.10 9.91
N GLN A 668 7.42 44.21 8.78
CA GLN A 668 6.86 44.09 7.44
C GLN A 668 6.52 42.63 7.08
N LEU A 669 7.28 41.68 7.59
CA LEU A 669 7.14 40.24 7.33
C LEU A 669 6.17 39.54 8.28
N GLN A 670 5.83 40.16 9.42
CA GLN A 670 5.02 39.57 10.49
C GLN A 670 3.73 38.89 9.98
N PRO A 671 2.93 39.47 9.07
CA PRO A 671 1.72 38.82 8.59
C PRO A 671 1.98 37.49 7.86
N ALA A 672 3.04 37.41 7.05
CA ALA A 672 3.42 36.18 6.35
C ALA A 672 4.02 35.15 7.31
N LEU A 673 4.87 35.58 8.25
CA LEU A 673 5.46 34.70 9.27
C LEU A 673 4.41 34.01 10.15
N LEU A 674 3.30 34.70 10.45
CA LEU A 674 2.18 34.08 11.17
C LEU A 674 1.54 32.93 10.39
N VAL A 675 1.36 33.08 9.08
CA VAL A 675 0.83 32.02 8.21
C VAL A 675 1.80 30.84 8.18
N LEU A 676 3.10 31.11 8.00
CA LEU A 676 4.13 30.06 8.01
C LEU A 676 4.17 29.31 9.34
N HIS A 677 4.10 30.03 10.47
CA HIS A 677 4.05 29.42 11.79
C HIS A 677 2.82 28.50 11.94
N GLN A 678 1.64 28.91 11.44
CA GLN A 678 0.44 28.08 11.48
C GLN A 678 0.53 26.83 10.58
N LEU A 679 1.22 26.93 9.44
CA LEU A 679 1.51 25.80 8.55
C LEU A 679 2.48 24.80 9.22
N LEU A 680 3.58 25.30 9.79
CA LEU A 680 4.61 24.48 10.43
C LEU A 680 4.11 23.81 11.74
N THR A 681 3.25 24.50 12.50
CA THR A 681 2.60 23.94 13.70
C THR A 681 1.39 23.06 13.40
N GLN A 682 1.03 22.87 12.12
CA GLN A 682 -0.11 22.07 11.65
C GLN A 682 -1.47 22.53 12.22
N GLN A 683 -1.58 23.81 12.58
CA GLN A 683 -2.87 24.42 12.96
C GLN A 683 -3.78 24.53 11.74
N LEU A 684 -3.19 24.85 10.58
CA LEU A 684 -3.84 24.76 9.28
C LEU A 684 -3.76 23.33 8.78
N LYS A 685 -4.91 22.69 8.60
CA LYS A 685 -5.00 21.33 8.06
C LYS A 685 -5.30 21.39 6.56
N PRO A 686 -4.54 20.67 5.74
CA PRO A 686 -4.82 20.61 4.31
C PRO A 686 -6.15 19.89 4.06
N THR A 687 -6.83 20.25 2.98
CA THR A 687 -8.03 19.55 2.49
C THR A 687 -7.68 18.17 1.94
N ASP A 688 -6.48 18.04 1.37
CA ASP A 688 -5.98 16.82 0.74
C ASP A 688 -4.91 16.11 1.55
N ARG A 689 -4.81 14.79 1.33
CA ARG A 689 -3.77 13.93 1.91
C ARG A 689 -2.34 14.29 1.48
N TYR A 690 -2.20 15.13 0.46
CA TYR A 690 -0.94 15.52 -0.17
C TYR A 690 -0.42 16.89 0.34
N GLY A 691 -1.02 17.45 1.38
CA GLY A 691 -0.58 18.73 1.94
C GLY A 691 -1.07 19.93 1.14
N PHE A 692 -0.42 21.07 1.33
CA PHE A 692 -0.70 22.30 0.60
C PHE A 692 0.21 22.40 -0.62
N ASP A 693 -0.37 22.70 -1.78
CA ASP A 693 0.34 23.06 -3.01
C ASP A 693 0.67 24.57 -3.05
N ASP A 694 1.40 24.98 -4.09
CA ASP A 694 1.84 26.37 -4.25
C ASP A 694 0.66 27.35 -4.30
N ALA A 695 -0.38 27.02 -5.07
CA ALA A 695 -1.57 27.85 -5.20
C ALA A 695 -2.29 28.04 -3.86
N SER A 696 -2.45 26.98 -3.08
CA SER A 696 -3.06 27.03 -1.75
C SER A 696 -2.22 27.84 -0.77
N ILE A 697 -0.90 27.71 -0.79
CA ILE A 697 0.00 28.49 0.08
C ILE A 697 -0.05 29.97 -0.30
N ARG A 698 0.02 30.30 -1.60
CA ARG A 698 -0.06 31.69 -2.08
C ARG A 698 -1.40 32.34 -1.77
N ALA A 699 -2.49 31.57 -1.76
CA ALA A 699 -3.81 32.07 -1.35
C ALA A 699 -3.89 32.40 0.15
N LEU A 700 -3.06 31.75 0.99
CA LEU A 700 -2.96 32.03 2.43
C LEU A 700 -1.99 33.17 2.73
N LEU A 701 -0.96 33.37 1.91
CA LEU A 701 0.01 34.43 2.08
C LEU A 701 -0.60 35.82 1.74
N PRO A 702 -0.19 36.89 2.44
CA PRO A 702 -0.59 38.24 2.07
C PRO A 702 0.05 38.66 0.74
N ALA A 703 -0.35 39.84 0.23
CA ALA A 703 0.36 40.45 -0.89
C ALA A 703 1.82 40.75 -0.50
N PHE A 704 2.75 40.56 -1.45
CA PHE A 704 4.17 40.83 -1.21
C PHE A 704 4.40 42.31 -0.85
N PRO A 705 5.14 42.64 0.23
CA PRO A 705 5.32 44.02 0.68
C PRO A 705 6.05 44.89 -0.36
N THR A 706 5.49 46.07 -0.69
CA THR A 706 6.14 47.05 -1.58
C THR A 706 7.32 47.73 -0.88
N GLY A 707 8.53 47.58 -1.42
CA GLY A 707 9.75 48.21 -0.89
C GLY A 707 10.59 47.34 0.06
N LEU A 708 10.31 46.04 0.17
CA LEU A 708 11.15 45.11 0.93
C LEU A 708 12.52 44.94 0.26
N ASP A 709 13.60 45.24 0.99
CA ASP A 709 14.97 45.03 0.53
C ASP A 709 15.42 43.59 0.84
N ILE A 710 15.36 42.73 -0.17
CA ILE A 710 15.76 41.32 -0.06
C ILE A 710 17.28 41.21 0.15
N GLU A 711 18.08 42.09 -0.46
CA GLU A 711 19.54 42.05 -0.33
C GLU A 711 19.97 42.39 1.10
N ALA A 712 19.34 43.39 1.73
CA ALA A 712 19.57 43.71 3.13
C ALA A 712 19.22 42.54 4.05
N ILE A 713 18.11 41.83 3.80
CA ILE A 713 17.73 40.63 4.57
C ILE A 713 18.75 39.52 4.36
N GLN A 714 19.25 39.34 3.13
CA GLN A 714 20.26 38.34 2.82
C GLN A 714 21.53 38.59 3.65
N GLN A 715 22.04 39.83 3.64
CA GLN A 715 23.22 40.24 4.41
C GLN A 715 23.02 40.09 5.93
N ALA A 716 21.84 40.44 6.46
CA ALA A 716 21.56 40.35 7.89
C ALA A 716 21.31 38.93 8.39
N SER A 717 20.79 38.03 7.53
CA SER A 717 20.44 36.66 7.90
C SER A 717 21.55 35.64 7.63
N GLU A 718 22.53 35.99 6.78
CA GLU A 718 23.67 35.12 6.46
C GLU A 718 24.52 34.88 7.73
N PRO A 719 24.76 33.62 8.12
CA PRO A 719 25.52 33.35 9.33
C PRO A 719 27.02 33.60 9.11
N ASP A 720 27.65 34.28 10.07
CA ASP A 720 29.10 34.38 10.14
C ASP A 720 29.70 33.00 10.48
N LEU A 721 30.48 32.45 9.54
CA LEU A 721 31.14 31.14 9.68
C LEU A 721 32.64 31.24 10.00
N THR A 722 33.16 32.43 10.32
CA THR A 722 34.59 32.64 10.66
C THR A 722 35.06 31.79 11.83
N PHE A 723 34.18 31.47 12.77
CA PHE A 723 34.45 30.57 13.91
C PHE A 723 34.90 29.15 13.50
N LEU A 724 34.66 28.72 12.25
CA LEU A 724 35.18 27.46 11.72
C LEU A 724 36.67 27.52 11.38
N GLU A 725 37.20 28.71 11.12
CA GLU A 725 38.62 28.97 10.85
C GLU A 725 39.38 29.38 12.11
N ASP A 726 38.79 30.24 12.93
CA ASP A 726 39.38 30.83 14.13
C ASP A 726 39.31 29.88 15.35
N LEU A 727 40.05 28.78 15.25
CA LEU A 727 40.10 27.77 16.31
C LEU A 727 41.08 28.16 17.42
N ASP A 728 40.68 27.88 18.67
CA ASP A 728 41.56 28.03 19.83
C ASP A 728 42.83 27.21 19.65
N SER A 729 43.98 27.85 19.86
CA SER A 729 45.29 27.21 19.75
C SER A 729 46.25 27.70 20.83
N ILE A 730 47.21 26.85 21.18
CA ILE A 730 48.30 27.21 22.07
C ILE A 730 49.54 27.47 21.21
N ASP A 731 50.02 28.71 21.19
CA ASP A 731 51.28 29.04 20.52
C ASP A 731 52.48 28.53 21.33
N ILE A 732 53.03 27.40 20.87
CA ILE A 732 54.25 26.80 21.41
C ILE A 732 55.48 27.14 20.54
N THR A 733 55.33 27.96 19.50
CA THR A 733 56.38 28.19 18.50
C THR A 733 57.38 29.26 18.89
N GLN A 734 56.95 30.23 19.71
CA GLN A 734 57.79 31.32 20.19
C GLN A 734 58.77 30.89 21.30
N ASP A 735 58.43 29.84 22.06
CA ASP A 735 59.25 29.31 23.14
C ASP A 735 60.01 28.03 22.71
N LYS A 736 61.35 28.13 22.67
CA LYS A 736 62.24 27.03 22.28
C LYS A 736 62.16 25.80 23.21
N GLN A 737 61.81 25.97 24.49
CA GLN A 737 61.64 24.88 25.44
C GLN A 737 60.29 24.18 25.22
N LEU A 738 59.20 24.95 25.09
CA LEU A 738 57.87 24.39 24.83
C LEU A 738 57.80 23.67 23.48
N LYS A 739 58.47 24.19 22.45
CA LYS A 739 58.56 23.54 21.12
C LYS A 739 59.20 22.15 21.17
N LYS A 740 60.15 21.92 22.09
CA LYS A 740 60.83 20.62 22.26
C LYS A 740 60.02 19.65 23.14
N SER A 741 59.21 20.16 24.05
CA SER A 741 58.36 19.35 24.93
C SER A 741 57.34 18.52 24.13
N SER A 742 57.31 17.20 24.36
CA SER A 742 56.30 16.31 23.79
C SER A 742 54.91 16.58 24.38
N ALA A 743 54.84 16.90 25.68
CA ALA A 743 53.60 17.21 26.38
C ALA A 743 52.95 18.51 25.88
N ALA A 744 53.76 19.57 25.67
CA ALA A 744 53.26 20.85 25.15
C ALA A 744 52.76 20.70 23.70
N ARG A 745 53.47 19.94 22.86
CA ARG A 745 53.01 19.59 21.49
C ARG A 745 51.71 18.78 21.49
N TYR A 746 51.58 17.82 22.41
CA TYR A 746 50.34 17.04 22.56
C TYR A 746 49.18 17.93 23.02
N ALA A 747 49.38 18.77 24.03
CA ALA A 747 48.37 19.69 24.54
C ALA A 747 47.90 20.68 23.47
N ALA A 748 48.82 21.35 22.76
CA ALA A 748 48.49 22.25 21.67
C ALA A 748 47.68 21.55 20.56
N LYS A 749 48.07 20.33 20.17
CA LYS A 749 47.33 19.52 19.18
C LYS A 749 45.94 19.13 19.67
N LYS A 750 45.79 18.84 20.97
CA LYS A 750 44.51 18.44 21.58
C LYS A 750 43.54 19.62 21.66
N VAL A 751 44.00 20.80 22.08
CA VAL A 751 43.16 22.02 22.15
C VAL A 751 42.60 22.39 20.77
N VAL A 752 43.44 22.41 19.73
CA VAL A 752 42.99 22.67 18.35
C VAL A 752 41.96 21.62 17.89
N LYS A 753 42.15 20.36 18.27
CA LYS A 753 41.20 19.27 17.92
C LYS A 753 39.87 19.43 18.65
N ASP A 754 39.89 19.78 19.92
CA ASP A 754 38.70 19.97 20.74
C ASP A 754 37.93 21.22 20.29
N SER A 755 38.62 22.33 20.02
CA SER A 755 38.03 23.55 19.45
C SER A 755 37.39 23.29 18.07
N ALA A 756 38.09 22.57 17.18
CA ALA A 756 37.51 22.16 15.89
C ALA A 756 36.25 21.30 16.04
N ARG A 757 36.17 20.48 17.08
CA ARG A 757 35.00 19.65 17.37
C ARG A 757 33.83 20.48 17.89
N THR A 758 34.09 21.47 18.73
CA THR A 758 33.09 22.41 19.23
C THR A 758 32.54 23.26 18.09
N ALA A 759 33.40 23.90 17.29
CA ALA A 759 32.99 24.65 16.10
C ALA A 759 32.21 23.78 15.11
N GLY A 760 32.62 22.52 14.93
CA GLY A 760 31.87 21.56 14.11
C GLY A 760 30.46 21.25 14.65
N ARG A 761 30.25 21.24 15.98
CA ARG A 761 28.92 21.06 16.60
C ARG A 761 28.07 22.31 16.45
N GLU A 762 28.62 23.47 16.77
CA GLU A 762 27.94 24.77 16.61
C GLU A 762 27.48 24.95 15.16
N PHE A 763 28.34 24.59 14.19
CA PHE A 763 27.96 24.60 12.78
C PHE A 763 26.82 23.65 12.45
N LEU A 764 26.76 22.46 13.05
CA LEU A 764 25.66 21.50 12.86
C LEU A 764 24.35 21.95 13.52
N ASP A 765 24.41 22.80 14.55
CA ASP A 765 23.24 23.33 15.25
C ASP A 765 22.64 24.59 14.57
N LEU A 766 23.31 25.19 13.59
CA LEU A 766 22.75 26.32 12.81
C LEU A 766 21.43 25.94 12.08
N PRO A 767 20.46 26.86 11.94
CA PRO A 767 19.26 26.58 11.16
C PRO A 767 19.58 26.52 9.65
N ASN A 768 18.66 25.96 8.87
CA ASN A 768 18.71 26.06 7.42
C ASN A 768 18.59 27.53 6.97
N TYR A 769 19.35 27.92 5.95
CA TYR A 769 19.30 29.25 5.34
C TYR A 769 18.19 29.30 4.29
N TRP A 770 16.97 29.60 4.72
CA TRP A 770 15.78 29.45 3.89
C TRP A 770 15.07 30.77 3.55
N LEU A 771 15.25 31.83 4.37
CA LEU A 771 14.44 33.04 4.29
C LEU A 771 14.59 33.80 2.96
N PRO A 772 15.81 34.03 2.41
CA PRO A 772 15.94 34.69 1.10
C PRO A 772 15.24 33.92 -0.02
N ASP A 773 15.42 32.60 -0.07
CA ASP A 773 14.76 31.75 -1.06
C ASP A 773 13.24 31.80 -0.94
N PHE A 774 12.71 31.85 0.29
CA PHE A 774 11.29 32.05 0.54
C PHE A 774 10.79 33.39 -0.02
N LEU A 775 11.52 34.48 0.23
CA LEU A 775 11.13 35.82 -0.23
C LEU A 775 11.14 35.93 -1.75
N GLU A 776 12.16 35.38 -2.41
CA GLU A 776 12.26 35.35 -3.88
C GLU A 776 11.17 34.47 -4.50
N ALA A 777 10.90 33.30 -3.93
CA ALA A 777 9.78 32.45 -4.36
C ALA A 777 8.43 33.13 -4.14
N TRP A 778 8.25 33.88 -3.04
CA TRP A 778 7.02 34.60 -2.74
C TRP A 778 6.79 35.76 -3.72
N LYS A 779 7.86 36.44 -4.13
CA LYS A 779 7.85 37.46 -5.19
C LYS A 779 7.44 36.90 -6.56
N GLY A 780 7.65 35.61 -6.81
CA GLY A 780 7.16 34.90 -7.99
C GLY A 780 8.21 34.00 -8.68
N ASP A 781 9.46 34.04 -8.24
CA ASP A 781 10.54 33.24 -8.82
C ASP A 781 10.70 31.95 -8.01
N GLY A 782 9.70 31.06 -8.04
CA GLY A 782 9.76 29.83 -7.24
C GLY A 782 8.41 29.17 -7.03
N SER A 783 8.41 28.05 -6.29
CA SER A 783 7.21 27.31 -5.93
C SER A 783 7.29 26.81 -4.49
N PHE A 784 6.13 26.65 -3.84
CA PHE A 784 6.02 26.16 -2.47
C PHE A 784 5.28 24.83 -2.40
N GLN A 785 5.63 24.03 -1.38
CA GLN A 785 4.85 22.87 -0.97
C GLN A 785 4.93 22.72 0.54
N SER A 786 3.84 22.33 1.21
CA SER A 786 3.86 22.07 2.66
C SER A 786 3.20 20.74 2.99
N GLN A 787 3.94 19.87 3.67
CA GLN A 787 3.47 18.54 4.09
C GLN A 787 3.95 18.23 5.51
N TRP A 788 3.04 17.78 6.38
CA TRP A 788 3.36 17.28 7.72
C TRP A 788 4.21 18.24 8.59
N GLY A 789 3.98 19.56 8.47
CA GLY A 789 4.74 20.57 9.22
C GLY A 789 6.12 20.89 8.64
N VAL A 790 6.41 20.46 7.42
CA VAL A 790 7.61 20.83 6.65
C VAL A 790 7.20 21.70 5.46
N LEU A 791 7.84 22.85 5.31
CA LEU A 791 7.69 23.73 4.15
C LEU A 791 8.88 23.51 3.20
N SER A 792 8.60 23.03 2.00
CA SER A 792 9.59 22.88 0.92
C SER A 792 9.50 24.08 -0.03
N ILE A 793 10.63 24.75 -0.22
CA ILE A 793 10.79 25.90 -1.11
C ILE A 793 11.60 25.47 -2.33
N TYR A 794 11.07 25.66 -3.53
CA TYR A 794 11.72 25.28 -4.79
C TYR A 794 12.19 26.51 -5.56
N ARG A 795 13.47 26.53 -5.92
CA ARG A 795 14.13 27.64 -6.63
C ARG A 795 14.98 27.10 -7.80
N PRO A 796 15.24 27.91 -8.84
CA PRO A 796 16.19 27.53 -9.90
C PRO A 796 17.59 27.20 -9.32
N ASN A 797 18.24 26.19 -9.90
CA ASN A 797 19.64 25.83 -9.62
C ASN A 797 20.49 26.09 -10.87
N PRO A 798 21.28 27.18 -10.91
CA PRO A 798 22.01 27.58 -12.11
C PRO A 798 23.21 26.67 -12.42
N LYS A 799 23.73 25.90 -11.44
CA LYS A 799 25.00 25.16 -11.56
C LYS A 799 25.10 24.31 -12.81
N HIS A 800 24.11 23.47 -13.09
CA HIS A 800 24.12 22.58 -14.26
C HIS A 800 23.99 23.33 -15.58
N THR A 801 23.20 24.41 -15.58
CA THR A 801 23.04 25.29 -16.74
C THR A 801 24.33 26.06 -17.02
N GLU A 802 25.02 26.54 -15.99
CA GLU A 802 26.32 27.20 -16.10
C GLU A 802 27.40 26.23 -16.60
N LEU A 803 27.42 24.98 -16.10
CA LEU A 803 28.34 23.94 -16.60
C LEU A 803 28.11 23.64 -18.09
N ALA A 804 26.85 23.60 -18.52
CA ALA A 804 26.51 23.39 -19.93
C ALA A 804 26.91 24.61 -20.79
N LYS A 805 26.68 25.84 -20.29
CA LYS A 805 27.04 27.08 -20.97
C LYS A 805 28.54 27.34 -21.04
N SER A 806 29.31 26.88 -20.04
CA SER A 806 30.77 27.06 -20.00
C SER A 806 31.53 26.08 -20.91
N ALA A 807 30.88 24.99 -21.33
CA ALA A 807 31.46 24.02 -22.25
C ALA A 807 31.43 24.51 -23.70
N GLN A 808 32.45 24.18 -24.49
CA GLN A 808 32.45 24.44 -25.94
C GLN A 808 31.36 23.66 -26.66
N PHE A 809 31.09 22.44 -26.19
CA PHE A 809 30.03 21.59 -26.68
C PHE A 809 29.54 20.65 -25.57
N ASN A 810 28.29 20.23 -25.70
CA ASN A 810 27.64 19.25 -24.84
C ASN A 810 27.04 18.13 -25.68
N ILE A 811 27.37 16.89 -25.34
CA ILE A 811 26.73 15.69 -25.88
C ILE A 811 25.89 15.06 -24.76
N TYR A 812 24.58 15.02 -24.94
CA TYR A 812 23.62 14.45 -23.99
C TYR A 812 23.26 13.04 -24.43
N LEU A 813 23.61 12.05 -23.63
CA LEU A 813 23.38 10.63 -23.90
C LEU A 813 22.12 10.18 -23.17
N ASP A 814 20.96 10.21 -23.83
CA ASP A 814 19.71 9.76 -23.24
C ASP A 814 18.69 9.36 -24.31
N ALA A 815 18.35 8.08 -24.33
CA ALA A 815 17.50 7.48 -25.35
C ALA A 815 16.01 7.82 -25.25
N THR A 816 15.60 8.43 -24.14
CA THR A 816 14.20 8.71 -23.82
C THR A 816 13.95 10.21 -23.62
N PHE A 817 15.00 11.00 -23.77
CA PHE A 817 14.95 12.43 -23.53
C PHE A 817 14.73 13.16 -24.85
N LYS A 818 13.69 13.99 -24.89
CA LYS A 818 13.32 14.75 -26.08
C LYS A 818 13.96 16.14 -26.06
N SER A 819 14.22 16.69 -27.25
CA SER A 819 14.88 18.00 -27.42
C SER A 819 14.15 19.15 -26.72
N HIS A 820 12.82 19.19 -26.74
CA HIS A 820 12.05 20.21 -26.03
C HIS A 820 12.25 20.16 -24.50
N LYS A 821 12.43 18.97 -23.91
CA LYS A 821 12.71 18.82 -22.47
C LYS A 821 14.11 19.27 -22.11
N LEU A 822 15.09 18.97 -22.97
CA LEU A 822 16.46 19.44 -22.81
C LEU A 822 16.48 20.98 -22.78
N LYS A 823 15.79 21.62 -23.73
CA LYS A 823 15.62 23.08 -23.77
C LYS A 823 14.97 23.62 -22.50
N LEU A 824 13.88 23.00 -22.06
CA LEU A 824 13.18 23.38 -20.82
C LEU A 824 14.09 23.27 -19.59
N LYS A 825 14.84 22.17 -19.46
CA LYS A 825 15.73 21.96 -18.31
C LYS A 825 16.92 22.92 -18.29
N LEU A 826 17.50 23.24 -19.44
CA LEU A 826 18.64 24.13 -19.51
C LEU A 826 18.24 25.62 -19.57
N GLY A 827 16.95 25.91 -19.81
CA GLY A 827 16.49 27.28 -20.05
C GLY A 827 17.17 27.88 -21.28
N ILE A 828 17.27 27.12 -22.36
CA ILE A 828 17.91 27.53 -23.63
C ILE A 828 16.94 27.44 -24.80
N ASP A 829 17.03 28.41 -25.70
CA ASP A 829 16.29 28.40 -26.96
C ASP A 829 17.11 27.83 -28.13
N ASP A 830 18.42 27.62 -27.91
CA ASP A 830 19.36 27.15 -28.92
C ASP A 830 18.84 25.89 -29.66
N PRO A 831 18.98 25.84 -31.00
CA PRO A 831 18.76 24.64 -31.79
C PRO A 831 19.56 23.45 -31.25
N VAL A 832 18.87 22.34 -31.03
CA VAL A 832 19.45 21.08 -30.59
C VAL A 832 19.60 20.16 -31.80
N LEU A 833 20.80 19.60 -32.00
CA LEU A 833 21.02 18.54 -32.96
C LEU A 833 20.68 17.20 -32.32
N VAL A 834 19.70 16.48 -32.87
CA VAL A 834 19.35 15.14 -32.41
C VAL A 834 20.06 14.12 -33.30
N ILE A 835 20.83 13.21 -32.71
CA ILE A 835 21.44 12.07 -33.40
C ILE A 835 20.79 10.79 -32.88
N GLU A 836 20.39 9.91 -33.77
CA GLU A 836 19.78 8.62 -33.46
C GLU A 836 20.41 7.53 -34.32
N GLN A 837 20.89 6.44 -33.71
CA GLN A 837 21.26 5.24 -34.44
C GLN A 837 20.02 4.52 -34.98
N GLN A 838 20.13 3.91 -36.15
CA GLN A 838 19.04 3.13 -36.72
C GLN A 838 18.50 2.11 -35.71
N ARG A 839 17.17 2.09 -35.52
CA ARG A 839 16.52 1.23 -34.54
C ARG A 839 16.67 -0.25 -34.93
N PRO A 840 17.02 -1.12 -33.97
CA PRO A 840 17.09 -2.55 -34.22
C PRO A 840 15.69 -3.16 -34.31
N ASP A 841 15.61 -4.37 -34.85
CA ASP A 841 14.38 -5.16 -34.92
C ASP A 841 14.04 -5.76 -33.54
N TYR A 842 12.77 -5.67 -33.11
CA TYR A 842 12.26 -6.23 -31.85
C TYR A 842 11.26 -7.38 -32.06
N ASP A 843 11.30 -8.05 -33.21
CA ASP A 843 10.50 -9.25 -33.52
C ASP A 843 10.62 -10.36 -32.44
N ASN A 844 11.75 -10.43 -31.73
CA ASN A 844 12.03 -11.40 -30.67
C ASN A 844 11.57 -10.95 -29.26
N LEU A 845 11.04 -9.74 -29.12
CA LEU A 845 10.57 -9.20 -27.84
C LEU A 845 9.05 -9.28 -27.74
N LYS A 846 8.59 -9.92 -26.66
CA LYS A 846 7.19 -9.97 -26.25
C LYS A 846 6.98 -9.07 -25.03
N VAL A 847 6.05 -8.13 -25.11
CA VAL A 847 5.63 -7.29 -23.98
C VAL A 847 4.22 -7.72 -23.57
N VAL A 848 4.08 -8.18 -22.33
CA VAL A 848 2.80 -8.62 -21.76
C VAL A 848 2.35 -7.62 -20.70
N ASN A 849 1.27 -6.90 -20.99
CA ASN A 849 0.58 -6.06 -20.02
C ASN A 849 -0.28 -6.93 -19.10
N VAL A 850 0.10 -7.04 -17.83
CA VAL A 850 -0.63 -7.82 -16.82
C VAL A 850 -1.57 -6.90 -16.05
N THR A 851 -2.85 -6.90 -16.43
CA THR A 851 -3.90 -6.03 -15.88
C THR A 851 -4.62 -6.67 -14.69
N GLY A 852 -5.53 -5.95 -14.03
CA GLY A 852 -6.35 -6.46 -12.92
C GLY A 852 -5.78 -6.19 -11.53
N LEU A 853 -4.62 -5.53 -11.46
CA LEU A 853 -3.90 -5.16 -10.23
C LEU A 853 -4.00 -3.66 -9.89
N GLY A 854 -4.61 -2.84 -10.75
CA GLY A 854 -4.63 -1.39 -10.58
C GLY A 854 -3.27 -0.75 -10.86
N LYS A 855 -3.03 0.44 -10.32
CA LYS A 855 -1.77 1.19 -10.52
C LYS A 855 -0.57 0.64 -9.73
N LEU A 856 -0.81 -0.26 -8.77
CA LEU A 856 0.15 -0.78 -7.79
C LEU A 856 1.05 0.28 -7.12
N PRO A 857 0.50 1.10 -6.21
CA PRO A 857 1.27 2.13 -5.53
C PRO A 857 2.31 1.57 -4.54
N LYS A 858 3.19 2.45 -4.04
CA LYS A 858 4.18 2.16 -2.97
C LYS A 858 3.54 1.62 -1.69
N ASN A 859 2.38 2.16 -1.31
CA ASN A 859 1.65 1.72 -0.12
C ASN A 859 0.53 0.78 -0.56
N ARG A 860 0.74 -0.52 -0.37
CA ARG A 860 -0.21 -1.58 -0.74
C ARG A 860 -0.91 -2.11 0.51
N SER A 861 -2.20 -2.41 0.39
CA SER A 861 -2.91 -3.14 1.45
C SER A 861 -2.39 -4.59 1.55
N LEU A 862 -2.60 -5.25 2.69
CA LEU A 862 -2.19 -6.65 2.87
C LEU A 862 -2.79 -7.59 1.80
N PRO A 863 -4.09 -7.50 1.44
CA PRO A 863 -4.65 -8.34 0.39
C PRO A 863 -4.01 -8.10 -0.99
N LEU A 864 -3.73 -6.85 -1.34
CA LEU A 864 -3.07 -6.51 -2.60
C LEU A 864 -1.63 -7.03 -2.62
N SER A 865 -0.92 -6.94 -1.49
CA SER A 865 0.45 -7.46 -1.35
C SER A 865 0.50 -8.98 -1.49
N ALA A 866 -0.49 -9.70 -0.93
CA ALA A 866 -0.62 -11.15 -1.10
C ALA A 866 -0.85 -11.53 -2.58
N ARG A 867 -1.76 -10.83 -3.28
CA ARG A 867 -2.03 -11.02 -4.71
C ARG A 867 -0.78 -10.80 -5.58
N VAL A 868 -0.06 -9.72 -5.33
CA VAL A 868 1.20 -9.40 -6.04
C VAL A 868 2.26 -10.45 -5.76
N ASN A 869 2.40 -10.92 -4.52
CA ASN A 869 3.35 -11.96 -4.17
C ASN A 869 3.03 -13.29 -4.84
N ALA A 870 1.74 -13.67 -4.93
CA ALA A 870 1.32 -14.86 -5.66
C ALA A 870 1.69 -14.76 -7.15
N LEU A 871 1.45 -13.60 -7.78
CA LEU A 871 1.86 -13.37 -9.17
C LEU A 871 3.39 -13.45 -9.34
N LYS A 872 4.17 -12.86 -8.44
CA LYS A 872 5.65 -12.94 -8.46
C LYS A 872 6.13 -14.39 -8.43
N GLU A 873 5.57 -15.21 -7.55
CA GLU A 873 5.91 -16.64 -7.45
C GLU A 873 5.52 -17.40 -8.72
N THR A 874 4.34 -17.13 -9.29
CA THR A 874 3.90 -17.76 -10.53
C THR A 874 4.79 -17.39 -11.71
N LEU A 875 5.15 -16.11 -11.88
CA LEU A 875 6.07 -15.67 -12.93
C LEU A 875 7.46 -16.28 -12.75
N LYS A 876 7.94 -16.46 -11.52
CA LYS A 876 9.22 -17.11 -11.24
C LYS A 876 9.21 -18.61 -11.60
N LYS A 877 8.07 -19.29 -11.42
CA LYS A 877 7.87 -20.67 -11.86
C LYS A 877 7.83 -20.80 -13.39
N LEU A 878 7.20 -19.84 -14.07
CA LEU A 878 7.14 -19.79 -15.54
C LEU A 878 8.51 -19.46 -16.15
N CYS A 879 9.24 -18.53 -15.53
CA CYS A 879 10.54 -18.05 -16.00
C CYS A 879 11.58 -18.16 -14.87
N PRO A 880 12.39 -19.25 -14.82
CA PRO A 880 13.41 -19.41 -13.78
C PRO A 880 14.41 -18.25 -13.72
N ASN A 881 14.80 -17.70 -14.88
CA ASN A 881 15.72 -16.55 -15.01
C ASN A 881 14.98 -15.19 -15.06
N LEU A 882 13.96 -15.02 -14.23
CA LEU A 882 13.20 -13.77 -14.11
C LEU A 882 13.93 -12.71 -13.27
N GLY A 883 14.07 -11.50 -13.83
CA GLY A 883 14.37 -10.28 -13.07
C GLY A 883 13.10 -9.59 -12.60
N ILE A 884 13.03 -9.19 -11.32
CA ILE A 884 11.87 -8.50 -10.76
C ILE A 884 12.23 -7.07 -10.38
N ILE A 885 11.47 -6.10 -10.89
CA ILE A 885 11.56 -4.68 -10.54
C ILE A 885 10.28 -4.27 -9.82
N ASP A 886 10.42 -3.66 -8.64
CA ASP A 886 9.33 -3.13 -7.81
C ASP A 886 9.81 -1.85 -7.09
N TRP A 887 8.98 -1.25 -6.25
CA TRP A 887 9.35 -0.09 -5.45
C TRP A 887 10.45 -0.45 -4.45
N LYS A 888 11.51 0.36 -4.40
CA LYS A 888 12.63 0.20 -3.45
C LYS A 888 12.23 -0.01 -1.98
N GLN A 889 11.11 0.58 -1.54
CA GLN A 889 10.59 0.43 -0.17
C GLN A 889 9.99 -0.95 0.11
N ILE A 890 9.54 -1.65 -0.95
CA ILE A 890 8.89 -2.95 -0.88
C ILE A 890 9.84 -4.07 -1.35
N ALA A 891 10.73 -3.75 -2.28
CA ALA A 891 11.69 -4.69 -2.83
C ALA A 891 12.48 -5.35 -1.70
N THR A 892 12.31 -6.66 -1.57
CA THR A 892 12.94 -7.47 -0.54
C THR A 892 14.04 -8.34 -1.14
N GLN A 893 15.05 -8.60 -0.33
CA GLN A 893 16.01 -9.68 -0.57
C GLN A 893 15.61 -10.84 0.33
N ALA A 894 15.06 -11.89 -0.25
CA ALA A 894 14.79 -13.15 0.43
C ALA A 894 15.77 -14.22 -0.08
N GLU A 895 15.95 -15.31 0.66
CA GLU A 895 16.81 -16.44 0.22
C GLU A 895 16.37 -17.01 -1.14
N VAL A 896 15.08 -16.91 -1.48
CA VAL A 896 14.47 -17.52 -2.66
C VAL A 896 14.41 -16.56 -3.87
N ARG A 897 14.40 -15.24 -3.65
CA ARG A 897 14.27 -14.24 -4.73
C ARG A 897 14.89 -12.90 -4.37
N THR A 898 15.48 -12.25 -5.38
CA THR A 898 16.02 -10.89 -5.28
C THR A 898 15.16 -9.95 -6.08
N GLU A 899 14.63 -8.92 -5.42
CA GLU A 899 13.83 -7.86 -6.05
C GLU A 899 14.65 -6.57 -6.14
N TYR A 900 14.37 -5.77 -7.18
CA TYR A 900 15.14 -4.60 -7.53
C TYR A 900 14.28 -3.34 -7.58
N GLY A 901 14.87 -2.17 -7.33
CA GLY A 901 14.13 -0.91 -7.24
C GLY A 901 13.93 -0.19 -8.58
N HIS A 902 12.71 0.27 -8.88
CA HIS A 902 12.46 1.30 -9.92
C HIS A 902 13.40 2.50 -9.73
N PHE A 903 13.81 3.16 -10.83
CA PHE A 903 14.71 4.31 -10.88
C PHE A 903 16.15 4.10 -10.37
N VAL A 904 16.45 2.96 -9.74
CA VAL A 904 17.79 2.66 -9.20
C VAL A 904 18.41 1.51 -9.96
N ASP A 905 17.81 0.32 -9.85
CA ASP A 905 18.33 -0.89 -10.49
C ASP A 905 17.80 -1.04 -11.92
N GLY A 906 16.64 -0.45 -12.23
CA GLY A 906 16.10 -0.33 -13.60
C GLY A 906 16.96 0.55 -14.53
N ARG A 907 17.99 1.21 -13.99
CA ARG A 907 18.90 2.14 -14.68
C ARG A 907 20.38 1.81 -14.42
N GLY A 908 21.28 2.32 -15.26
CA GLY A 908 22.73 2.32 -15.04
C GLY A 908 23.50 0.99 -14.93
N VAL A 909 22.86 -0.18 -14.74
CA VAL A 909 23.54 -1.47 -14.51
C VAL A 909 23.08 -2.53 -15.52
N ASN A 910 24.01 -3.36 -16.02
CA ASN A 910 23.72 -4.43 -16.99
C ASN A 910 23.23 -5.73 -16.33
N ARG A 911 22.57 -5.67 -15.17
CA ARG A 911 22.24 -6.84 -14.33
C ARG A 911 21.22 -7.78 -14.99
N PHE A 912 20.33 -7.24 -15.80
CA PHE A 912 19.27 -8.02 -16.47
C PHE A 912 19.64 -8.49 -17.87
N SER A 913 20.91 -8.32 -18.29
CA SER A 913 21.36 -8.68 -19.63
C SER A 913 21.24 -10.18 -19.93
N GLU A 914 21.44 -11.01 -18.92
CA GLU A 914 21.33 -12.48 -18.99
C GLU A 914 19.93 -13.00 -18.61
N CYS A 915 18.98 -12.13 -18.24
CA CYS A 915 17.63 -12.56 -17.88
C CYS A 915 16.81 -12.88 -19.13
N ASP A 916 16.02 -13.95 -19.10
CA ASP A 916 15.09 -14.30 -20.19
C ASP A 916 13.79 -13.49 -20.13
N ALA A 917 13.44 -13.04 -18.92
CA ALA A 917 12.30 -12.17 -18.69
C ALA A 917 12.54 -11.13 -17.59
N ILE A 918 11.84 -9.99 -17.68
CA ILE A 918 11.74 -9.00 -16.60
C ILE A 918 10.27 -8.79 -16.27
N ALA A 919 9.93 -8.73 -14.97
CA ALA A 919 8.62 -8.32 -14.49
C ALA A 919 8.74 -6.99 -13.72
N SER A 920 8.07 -5.96 -14.21
CA SER A 920 8.01 -4.62 -13.62
C SER A 920 6.66 -4.41 -12.93
N PHE A 921 6.67 -4.16 -11.61
CA PHE A 921 5.48 -4.10 -10.78
C PHE A 921 5.10 -2.66 -10.39
N GLY A 922 4.06 -2.15 -11.04
CA GLY A 922 3.51 -0.82 -10.79
C GLY A 922 3.97 0.22 -11.78
N ILE A 923 3.17 1.29 -11.87
CA ILE A 923 3.48 2.40 -12.74
C ILE A 923 4.62 3.19 -12.09
N PRO A 924 5.77 3.39 -12.76
CA PRO A 924 6.90 4.08 -12.17
C PRO A 924 6.67 5.60 -12.16
N TYR A 925 5.86 6.09 -11.22
CA TYR A 925 5.65 7.51 -10.98
C TYR A 925 6.67 8.08 -9.99
N GLN A 926 7.27 9.21 -10.33
CA GLN A 926 8.04 10.01 -9.36
C GLN A 926 7.09 10.78 -8.43
N ASN A 927 7.62 11.52 -7.45
CA ASN A 927 6.78 12.34 -6.58
C ASN A 927 6.12 13.46 -7.41
N ILE A 928 4.81 13.33 -7.64
CA ILE A 928 4.03 14.22 -8.51
C ILE A 928 4.06 15.67 -7.98
N GLY A 929 4.00 15.87 -6.67
CA GLY A 929 4.06 17.23 -6.08
C GLY A 929 5.41 17.90 -6.30
N VAL A 930 6.51 17.15 -6.12
CA VAL A 930 7.86 17.64 -6.43
C VAL A 930 8.00 17.94 -7.92
N LEU A 931 7.50 17.06 -8.79
CA LEU A 931 7.53 17.28 -10.24
C LEU A 931 6.71 18.50 -10.68
N ALA A 932 5.56 18.73 -10.05
CA ALA A 932 4.72 19.89 -10.32
C ALA A 932 5.43 21.18 -9.92
N ALA A 933 6.03 21.22 -8.73
CA ALA A 933 6.84 22.36 -8.29
C ALA A 933 8.05 22.59 -9.22
N GLN A 934 8.77 21.53 -9.61
CA GLN A 934 9.87 21.65 -10.56
C GLN A 934 9.42 22.18 -11.92
N TYR A 935 8.31 21.67 -12.44
CA TYR A 935 7.77 22.10 -13.72
C TYR A 935 7.36 23.58 -13.66
N GLN A 936 6.66 24.00 -12.61
CA GLN A 936 6.29 25.39 -12.38
C GLN A 936 7.51 26.31 -12.29
N VAL A 937 8.60 25.90 -11.63
CA VAL A 937 9.83 26.70 -11.57
C VAL A 937 10.52 26.79 -12.94
N MET A 938 10.48 25.73 -13.76
CA MET A 938 11.07 25.75 -15.10
C MET A 938 10.25 26.56 -16.12
N THR A 939 8.92 26.55 -16.03
CA THR A 939 8.03 27.24 -17.00
C THR A 939 7.57 28.61 -16.54
N GLY A 940 7.57 28.87 -15.22
CA GLY A 940 6.92 30.03 -14.61
C GLY A 940 5.39 29.95 -14.59
N GLU A 941 4.79 28.87 -15.09
CA GLU A 941 3.34 28.72 -15.20
C GLU A 941 2.77 27.91 -14.02
N PRO A 942 1.62 28.32 -13.45
CA PRO A 942 0.98 27.56 -12.36
C PRO A 942 0.51 26.19 -12.85
N VAL A 943 0.70 25.16 -12.02
CA VAL A 943 0.32 23.79 -12.34
C VAL A 943 -0.96 23.41 -11.60
N ASN A 944 -1.96 22.93 -12.33
CA ASN A 944 -3.16 22.32 -11.75
C ASN A 944 -3.10 20.79 -11.88
N LEU A 945 -3.10 20.09 -10.75
CA LEU A 945 -3.03 18.63 -10.70
C LEU A 945 -4.34 17.92 -11.09
N GLU A 946 -5.47 18.61 -11.06
CA GLU A 946 -6.78 18.05 -11.40
C GLU A 946 -7.03 17.98 -12.91
N ASP A 947 -6.36 18.84 -13.68
CA ASP A 947 -6.51 18.90 -15.13
C ASP A 947 -5.72 17.77 -15.82
N LYS A 948 -6.46 16.73 -16.22
CA LYS A 948 -5.93 15.56 -16.93
C LYS A 948 -5.41 15.87 -18.34
N ASN A 949 -5.74 17.01 -18.93
CA ASN A 949 -5.30 17.41 -20.27
C ASN A 949 -4.23 18.51 -20.25
N SER A 950 -3.75 18.88 -19.06
CA SER A 950 -2.73 19.91 -18.87
C SER A 950 -1.38 19.54 -19.54
N THR A 951 -0.57 20.56 -19.82
CA THR A 951 0.80 20.41 -20.30
C THR A 951 1.66 19.62 -19.31
N PHE A 952 1.42 19.80 -18.00
CA PHE A 952 2.05 19.02 -16.95
C PHE A 952 1.70 17.53 -17.01
N GLN A 953 0.43 17.16 -17.22
CA GLN A 953 0.04 15.76 -17.31
C GLN A 953 0.70 15.07 -18.52
N LYS A 954 0.88 15.78 -19.64
CA LYS A 954 1.66 15.29 -20.78
C LYS A 954 3.13 15.07 -20.40
N TYR A 955 3.74 16.06 -19.75
CA TYR A 955 5.12 15.96 -19.24
C TYR A 955 5.30 14.75 -18.31
N LEU A 956 4.37 14.53 -17.38
CA LEU A 956 4.35 13.38 -16.46
C LEU A 956 4.22 12.05 -17.20
N THR A 957 3.28 11.94 -18.13
CA THR A 957 3.04 10.73 -18.93
C THR A 957 4.27 10.33 -19.72
N GLU A 958 4.95 11.31 -20.34
CA GLU A 958 6.18 11.03 -21.06
C GLU A 958 7.34 10.61 -20.13
N LEU A 959 7.43 11.11 -18.89
CA LEU A 959 8.42 10.63 -17.93
C LEU A 959 8.16 9.17 -17.51
N ILE A 960 6.89 8.79 -17.36
CA ILE A 960 6.50 7.40 -17.06
C ILE A 960 6.86 6.49 -18.25
N ASN A 961 6.48 6.88 -19.46
CA ASN A 961 6.78 6.13 -20.68
C ASN A 961 8.29 5.96 -20.87
N ALA A 962 9.07 7.02 -20.61
CA ALA A 962 10.53 6.97 -20.62
C ALA A 962 11.09 5.92 -19.66
N GLU A 963 10.59 5.86 -18.42
CA GLU A 963 11.05 4.84 -17.45
C GLU A 963 10.71 3.42 -17.92
N ILE A 964 9.50 3.20 -18.45
CA ILE A 964 9.08 1.89 -18.97
C ILE A 964 9.99 1.44 -20.12
N ILE A 965 10.30 2.32 -21.08
CA ILE A 965 11.22 2.02 -22.19
C ILE A 965 12.63 1.69 -21.67
N GLN A 966 13.10 2.43 -20.66
CA GLN A 966 14.41 2.17 -20.03
C GLN A 966 14.47 0.79 -19.37
N GLU A 967 13.41 0.39 -18.66
CA GLU A 967 13.31 -0.94 -18.01
C GLU A 967 13.25 -2.07 -19.06
N ILE A 968 12.44 -1.92 -20.11
CA ILE A 968 12.39 -2.88 -21.24
C ILE A 968 13.77 -3.02 -21.88
N GLY A 969 14.47 -1.90 -22.10
CA GLY A 969 15.80 -1.85 -22.68
C GLY A 969 16.87 -2.60 -21.88
N ARG A 970 16.61 -2.99 -20.62
CA ARG A 970 17.52 -3.79 -19.79
C ARG A 970 17.61 -5.25 -20.22
N LEU A 971 16.58 -5.78 -20.91
CA LEU A 971 16.63 -7.11 -21.53
C LEU A 971 17.60 -7.19 -22.71
N ARG A 972 18.04 -6.07 -23.29
CA ARG A 972 18.96 -6.07 -24.45
C ARG A 972 18.49 -6.99 -25.59
N ALA A 973 17.19 -6.99 -25.89
CA ALA A 973 16.59 -7.94 -26.82
C ALA A 973 17.24 -7.94 -28.20
N HIS A 974 17.65 -6.76 -28.68
CA HIS A 974 18.37 -6.57 -29.93
C HIS A 974 19.73 -7.26 -30.00
N ARG A 975 20.40 -7.53 -28.86
CA ARG A 975 21.66 -8.28 -28.82
C ARG A 975 21.45 -9.79 -28.86
N ARG A 976 20.21 -10.25 -28.66
CA ARG A 976 19.83 -11.65 -28.50
C ARG A 976 18.71 -12.00 -29.48
N SER A 977 18.86 -11.62 -30.74
CA SER A 977 17.85 -11.82 -31.80
C SER A 977 17.41 -13.28 -31.99
N ASN A 978 18.24 -14.25 -31.59
CA ASN A 978 17.95 -15.68 -31.67
C ASN A 978 17.11 -16.23 -30.50
N VAL A 979 16.82 -15.42 -29.48
CA VAL A 979 16.11 -15.82 -28.25
C VAL A 979 14.85 -14.98 -28.10
N GLU A 980 13.72 -15.64 -27.85
CA GLU A 980 12.46 -14.96 -27.53
C GLU A 980 12.49 -14.51 -26.07
N LEU A 981 12.28 -13.20 -25.84
CA LEU A 981 12.38 -12.57 -24.54
C LEU A 981 11.06 -11.94 -24.15
N THR A 982 10.73 -11.97 -22.86
CA THR A 982 9.43 -11.48 -22.38
C THR A 982 9.57 -10.38 -21.33
N PHE A 983 8.88 -9.26 -21.51
CA PHE A 983 8.74 -8.21 -20.52
C PHE A 983 7.30 -8.19 -19.98
N TYR A 984 7.13 -8.49 -18.70
CA TYR A 984 5.85 -8.39 -18.01
C TYR A 984 5.73 -7.01 -17.36
N PHE A 985 4.76 -6.21 -17.80
CA PHE A 985 4.41 -4.97 -17.14
C PHE A 985 3.16 -5.19 -16.29
N CYS A 986 3.30 -5.22 -14.98
CA CYS A 986 2.23 -5.56 -14.04
C CYS A 986 1.60 -4.31 -13.45
N ALA A 987 0.74 -3.63 -14.22
CA ALA A 987 -0.15 -2.56 -13.75
C ALA A 987 -1.19 -2.20 -14.82
N ASP A 988 -2.29 -1.59 -14.39
CA ASP A 988 -3.32 -1.09 -15.30
C ASP A 988 -2.84 0.22 -15.96
N TYR A 989 -2.12 0.11 -17.08
CA TYR A 989 -1.60 1.22 -17.89
C TYR A 989 -1.66 0.90 -19.38
N ASP A 990 -1.83 1.92 -20.23
CA ASP A 990 -1.84 1.74 -21.69
C ASP A 990 -0.40 1.72 -22.24
N LEU A 991 -0.03 0.61 -22.89
CA LEU A 991 1.28 0.37 -23.47
C LEU A 991 1.32 0.54 -25.00
N ASN A 992 0.24 1.03 -25.63
CA ASN A 992 0.17 1.22 -27.08
C ASN A 992 1.28 2.14 -27.62
N PHE A 993 1.79 3.07 -26.81
CA PHE A 993 2.91 3.94 -27.20
C PHE A 993 4.19 3.15 -27.56
N LEU A 994 4.34 1.91 -27.07
CA LEU A 994 5.48 1.06 -27.39
C LEU A 994 5.51 0.64 -28.86
N LEU A 995 4.38 0.58 -29.56
CA LEU A 995 4.35 0.23 -30.99
C LEU A 995 5.09 1.26 -31.85
N ASN A 996 5.10 2.52 -31.42
CA ASN A 996 5.84 3.60 -32.07
C ASN A 996 7.32 3.62 -31.67
N GLU A 997 7.65 3.16 -30.46
CA GLU A 997 9.01 3.23 -29.92
C GLU A 997 9.84 1.95 -30.19
N LEU A 998 9.19 0.80 -30.25
CA LEU A 998 9.78 -0.53 -30.46
C LEU A 998 9.22 -1.17 -31.74
N PRO A 999 9.90 -1.03 -32.88
CA PRO A 999 9.44 -1.61 -34.14
C PRO A 999 9.21 -3.13 -34.06
N ARG A 1000 8.03 -3.59 -34.49
CA ARG A 1000 7.60 -5.00 -34.54
C ARG A 1000 7.54 -5.78 -33.22
N VAL A 1001 7.51 -5.09 -32.09
CA VAL A 1001 7.30 -5.73 -30.79
C VAL A 1001 5.94 -6.45 -30.73
N LYS A 1002 5.90 -7.64 -30.11
CA LYS A 1002 4.63 -8.34 -29.85
C LYS A 1002 4.03 -7.81 -28.54
N LEU A 1003 2.93 -7.05 -28.64
CA LEU A 1003 2.21 -6.54 -27.47
C LEU A 1003 0.97 -7.41 -27.18
N GLU A 1004 0.87 -7.91 -25.95
CA GLU A 1004 -0.28 -8.68 -25.47
C GLU A 1004 -0.80 -8.09 -24.16
N SER A 1005 -2.10 -8.21 -23.90
CA SER A 1005 -2.72 -7.84 -22.64
C SER A 1005 -3.38 -9.07 -22.03
N VAL A 1006 -3.03 -9.39 -20.78
CA VAL A 1006 -3.51 -10.58 -20.07
C VAL A 1006 -3.92 -10.15 -18.67
N ASP A 1007 -5.06 -10.66 -18.17
CA ASP A 1007 -5.45 -10.36 -16.80
C ASP A 1007 -4.61 -11.17 -15.80
N ALA A 1008 -4.22 -10.55 -14.67
CA ALA A 1008 -3.44 -11.21 -13.62
C ALA A 1008 -4.10 -12.49 -13.12
N PHE A 1009 -5.44 -12.52 -13.06
CA PHE A 1009 -6.21 -13.71 -12.67
C PHE A 1009 -6.01 -14.88 -13.63
N GLN A 1010 -5.86 -14.61 -14.94
CA GLN A 1010 -5.64 -15.65 -15.96
C GLN A 1010 -4.25 -16.29 -15.84
N LEU A 1011 -3.25 -15.52 -15.38
CA LEU A 1011 -1.91 -16.04 -15.11
C LEU A 1011 -1.82 -16.75 -13.75
N CYS A 1012 -2.47 -16.18 -12.73
CA CYS A 1012 -2.45 -16.64 -11.36
C CYS A 1012 -3.82 -16.36 -10.73
N PRO A 1013 -4.66 -17.39 -10.51
CA PRO A 1013 -5.97 -17.21 -9.90
C PRO A 1013 -5.91 -16.49 -8.54
N GLU A 1014 -4.86 -16.73 -7.76
CA GLU A 1014 -4.59 -16.07 -6.48
C GLU A 1014 -4.21 -14.59 -6.61
N ALA A 1015 -3.85 -14.12 -7.82
CA ALA A 1015 -3.63 -12.70 -8.10
C ALA A 1015 -4.93 -11.95 -8.44
N GLY A 1016 -6.05 -12.65 -8.66
CA GLY A 1016 -7.37 -12.05 -8.92
C GLY A 1016 -7.98 -11.33 -7.72
N LYS A 1017 -9.07 -10.60 -7.95
CA LYS A 1017 -9.87 -9.95 -6.89
C LYS A 1017 -10.57 -11.01 -6.03
N ALA A 1018 -10.98 -10.65 -4.81
CA ALA A 1018 -11.65 -11.57 -3.90
C ALA A 1018 -12.90 -12.25 -4.52
N SER A 1019 -13.67 -11.54 -5.34
CA SER A 1019 -14.82 -12.10 -6.08
C SER A 1019 -14.42 -13.12 -7.15
N GLU A 1020 -13.30 -12.88 -7.84
CA GLU A 1020 -12.77 -13.75 -8.90
C GLU A 1020 -12.17 -15.02 -8.29
N GLN A 1021 -11.37 -14.88 -7.22
CA GLN A 1021 -10.84 -16.00 -6.43
C GLN A 1021 -11.96 -16.88 -5.85
N THR A 1022 -13.02 -16.26 -5.31
CA THR A 1022 -14.17 -16.99 -4.77
C THR A 1022 -14.92 -17.73 -5.87
N GLY A 1023 -15.12 -17.09 -7.04
CA GLY A 1023 -15.71 -17.73 -8.20
C GLY A 1023 -14.90 -18.95 -8.64
N HIS A 1024 -13.58 -18.82 -8.72
CA HIS A 1024 -12.65 -19.91 -9.05
C HIS A 1024 -12.71 -21.05 -8.02
N ALA A 1025 -12.71 -20.75 -6.72
CA ALA A 1025 -12.81 -21.75 -5.67
C ALA A 1025 -14.14 -22.53 -5.72
N ILE A 1026 -15.26 -21.83 -5.93
CA ILE A 1026 -16.59 -22.46 -6.10
C ILE A 1026 -16.58 -23.44 -7.29
N VAL A 1027 -15.92 -23.06 -8.37
CA VAL A 1027 -15.85 -23.84 -9.60
C VAL A 1027 -14.91 -25.03 -9.50
N ASN A 1028 -13.77 -24.89 -8.84
CA ASN A 1028 -12.90 -26.02 -8.51
C ASN A 1028 -13.62 -27.00 -7.58
N ALA A 1029 -14.36 -26.49 -6.59
CA ALA A 1029 -15.18 -27.33 -5.72
C ALA A 1029 -16.30 -28.05 -6.48
N LEU A 1030 -16.96 -27.38 -7.42
CA LEU A 1030 -17.95 -28.00 -8.30
C LEU A 1030 -17.32 -29.10 -9.18
N THR A 1031 -16.16 -28.82 -9.76
CA THR A 1031 -15.42 -29.76 -10.61
C THR A 1031 -14.97 -30.99 -9.80
N GLN A 1032 -14.47 -30.79 -8.58
CA GLN A 1032 -14.07 -31.87 -7.68
C GLN A 1032 -15.26 -32.72 -7.23
N LEU A 1033 -16.40 -32.10 -6.90
CA LEU A 1033 -17.65 -32.81 -6.59
C LEU A 1033 -18.17 -33.60 -7.79
N TRP A 1034 -18.01 -33.05 -8.99
CA TRP A 1034 -18.37 -33.70 -10.24
C TRP A 1034 -17.47 -34.91 -10.54
N GLN A 1035 -16.14 -34.76 -10.42
CA GLN A 1035 -15.16 -35.83 -10.62
C GLN A 1035 -15.33 -36.96 -9.58
N SER A 1036 -15.61 -36.59 -8.32
CA SER A 1036 -15.86 -37.53 -7.23
C SER A 1036 -17.27 -38.16 -7.24
N LYS A 1037 -18.13 -37.78 -8.20
CA LYS A 1037 -19.53 -38.24 -8.33
C LYS A 1037 -20.39 -37.99 -7.08
N GLN A 1038 -20.05 -36.99 -6.29
CA GLN A 1038 -20.78 -36.64 -5.07
C GLN A 1038 -21.93 -35.67 -5.37
N LYS A 1039 -22.90 -35.61 -4.45
CA LYS A 1039 -24.09 -34.75 -4.63
C LYS A 1039 -23.69 -33.28 -4.53
N ILE A 1040 -23.86 -32.55 -5.63
CA ILE A 1040 -23.58 -31.11 -5.71
C ILE A 1040 -24.61 -30.34 -4.86
N THR A 1041 -24.18 -29.88 -3.68
CA THR A 1041 -24.99 -29.09 -2.75
C THR A 1041 -24.20 -27.87 -2.26
N GLN A 1042 -24.89 -26.81 -1.84
CA GLN A 1042 -24.22 -25.60 -1.32
C GLN A 1042 -23.26 -25.88 -0.16
N PRO A 1043 -23.60 -26.73 0.85
CA PRO A 1043 -22.67 -27.06 1.93
C PRO A 1043 -21.45 -27.85 1.44
N ALA A 1044 -21.62 -28.73 0.45
CA ALA A 1044 -20.50 -29.50 -0.10
C ALA A 1044 -19.53 -28.60 -0.88
N ILE A 1045 -20.04 -27.64 -1.65
CA ILE A 1045 -19.22 -26.62 -2.35
C ILE A 1045 -18.51 -25.74 -1.34
N ALA A 1046 -19.23 -25.27 -0.31
CA ALA A 1046 -18.67 -24.43 0.75
C ALA A 1046 -17.51 -25.11 1.50
N ASN A 1047 -17.65 -26.40 1.82
CA ASN A 1047 -16.61 -27.18 2.49
C ASN A 1047 -15.35 -27.37 1.62
N ILE A 1048 -15.51 -27.65 0.32
CA ILE A 1048 -14.36 -27.89 -0.57
C ILE A 1048 -13.68 -26.57 -0.98
N ALA A 1049 -14.46 -25.52 -1.19
CA ALA A 1049 -13.93 -24.19 -1.52
C ALA A 1049 -13.46 -23.42 -0.27
N GLU A 1050 -13.55 -24.01 0.93
CA GLU A 1050 -13.19 -23.40 2.23
C GLU A 1050 -13.84 -22.01 2.47
N ILE A 1051 -15.07 -21.84 1.98
CA ILE A 1051 -15.85 -20.59 2.11
C ILE A 1051 -17.17 -20.84 2.85
N SER A 1052 -17.80 -19.80 3.38
CA SER A 1052 -19.07 -19.99 4.07
C SER A 1052 -20.23 -20.27 3.10
N GLN A 1053 -21.17 -21.13 3.51
CA GLN A 1053 -22.38 -21.42 2.73
C GLN A 1053 -23.18 -20.16 2.40
N ALA A 1054 -23.22 -19.20 3.33
CA ALA A 1054 -23.88 -17.91 3.14
C ALA A 1054 -23.27 -17.10 1.99
N TRP A 1055 -21.96 -17.22 1.77
CA TRP A 1055 -21.25 -16.58 0.66
C TRP A 1055 -21.59 -17.22 -0.70
N VAL A 1056 -21.66 -18.56 -0.79
CA VAL A 1056 -22.13 -19.28 -1.99
C VAL A 1056 -23.59 -18.89 -2.33
N SER A 1057 -24.42 -18.73 -1.31
CA SER A 1057 -25.80 -18.25 -1.48
C SER A 1057 -25.86 -16.80 -1.98
N ARG A 1058 -25.01 -15.90 -1.47
CA ARG A 1058 -24.94 -14.51 -1.94
C ARG A 1058 -24.48 -14.42 -3.40
N PHE A 1059 -23.48 -15.21 -3.80
CA PHE A 1059 -23.00 -15.22 -5.19
C PHE A 1059 -24.10 -15.59 -6.20
N THR A 1060 -25.01 -16.51 -5.81
CA THR A 1060 -26.09 -17.02 -6.67
C THR A 1060 -27.41 -16.26 -6.55
N GLN A 1061 -27.53 -15.27 -5.66
CA GLN A 1061 -28.72 -14.42 -5.55
C GLN A 1061 -29.03 -13.64 -6.83
N ARG A 1062 -28.00 -13.20 -7.56
CA ARG A 1062 -28.15 -12.48 -8.84
C ARG A 1062 -28.97 -13.24 -9.90
N TRP A 1063 -29.07 -14.57 -9.76
CA TRP A 1063 -29.78 -15.48 -10.65
C TRP A 1063 -31.14 -15.95 -10.09
N GLY A 1064 -31.69 -15.26 -9.07
CA GLY A 1064 -32.86 -15.73 -8.33
C GLY A 1064 -32.58 -16.88 -7.35
N GLY A 1065 -31.30 -17.08 -7.00
CA GLY A 1065 -30.82 -18.11 -6.06
C GLY A 1065 -30.36 -19.42 -6.73
N TRP A 1066 -29.66 -20.26 -5.96
CA TRP A 1066 -29.02 -21.49 -6.44
C TRP A 1066 -29.95 -22.45 -7.21
N GLN A 1067 -31.21 -22.59 -6.79
CA GLN A 1067 -32.15 -23.47 -7.49
C GLN A 1067 -32.54 -22.95 -8.87
N HIS A 1068 -32.70 -21.63 -9.04
CA HIS A 1068 -33.01 -21.02 -10.33
C HIS A 1068 -31.79 -21.08 -11.25
N PHE A 1069 -30.60 -20.75 -10.74
CA PHE A 1069 -29.34 -20.88 -11.47
C PHE A 1069 -29.11 -22.32 -12.00
N LYS A 1070 -29.31 -23.34 -11.14
CA LYS A 1070 -29.21 -24.75 -11.54
C LYS A 1070 -30.26 -25.12 -12.61
N LYS A 1071 -31.50 -24.66 -12.48
CA LYS A 1071 -32.59 -24.96 -13.44
C LYS A 1071 -32.36 -24.28 -14.79
N LEU A 1072 -31.86 -23.04 -14.80
CA LEU A 1072 -31.53 -22.28 -16.01
C LEU A 1072 -30.41 -22.96 -16.80
N LEU A 1073 -29.33 -23.36 -16.13
CA LEU A 1073 -28.24 -24.11 -16.74
C LEU A 1073 -28.72 -25.44 -17.35
N LEU A 1074 -29.53 -26.20 -16.61
CA LEU A 1074 -30.11 -27.45 -17.10
C LEU A 1074 -31.04 -27.23 -18.32
N LEU A 1075 -31.85 -26.17 -18.30
CA LEU A 1075 -32.74 -25.79 -19.41
C LEU A 1075 -31.98 -25.43 -20.69
N LEU A 1076 -30.93 -24.62 -20.58
CA LEU A 1076 -30.11 -24.22 -21.73
C LEU A 1076 -29.40 -25.44 -22.33
N LEU A 1077 -28.88 -26.34 -21.48
CA LEU A 1077 -28.30 -27.62 -21.91
C LEU A 1077 -29.33 -28.56 -22.57
N ASP A 1078 -30.53 -28.67 -22.01
CA ASP A 1078 -31.64 -29.46 -22.59
C ASP A 1078 -32.05 -28.91 -23.97
N SER A 1079 -32.09 -27.58 -24.12
CA SER A 1079 -32.55 -26.89 -25.33
C SER A 1079 -31.63 -27.05 -26.54
N LEU A 1080 -30.35 -27.41 -26.31
CA LEU A 1080 -29.38 -27.67 -27.37
C LEU A 1080 -29.50 -29.08 -27.97
N ASN A 1081 -30.09 -30.03 -27.21
CA ASN A 1081 -30.27 -31.43 -27.61
C ASN A 1081 -31.70 -31.75 -28.07
N SER A 1082 -32.63 -30.79 -27.99
CA SER A 1082 -33.98 -30.94 -28.52
C SER A 1082 -33.94 -30.81 -30.05
N GLY A 1083 -34.01 -31.95 -30.76
CA GLY A 1083 -34.23 -31.95 -32.21
C GLY A 1083 -35.44 -31.10 -32.53
N SER A 1084 -35.23 -30.00 -33.26
CA SER A 1084 -36.29 -29.08 -33.65
C SER A 1084 -37.29 -29.85 -34.52
N ASN A 1085 -38.43 -30.22 -33.94
CA ASN A 1085 -39.69 -30.53 -34.63
C ASN A 1085 -40.76 -30.91 -33.60
N LYS A 1086 -41.07 -30.00 -32.68
CA LYS A 1086 -42.39 -30.00 -32.05
C LYS A 1086 -43.06 -28.71 -32.44
N ASN A 1087 -43.99 -28.82 -33.38
CA ASN A 1087 -45.02 -27.82 -33.66
C ASN A 1087 -45.66 -27.44 -32.32
N LEU A 1088 -45.19 -26.35 -31.72
CA LEU A 1088 -45.86 -25.67 -30.63
C LEU A 1088 -46.43 -24.42 -31.26
N ALA A 1089 -47.74 -24.48 -31.47
CA ALA A 1089 -48.55 -23.35 -31.90
C ALA A 1089 -48.36 -22.18 -30.93
N ASP A 1090 -48.19 -21.01 -31.54
CA ASP A 1090 -48.26 -19.64 -31.05
C ASP A 1090 -47.49 -19.34 -29.75
N LEU A 1091 -46.24 -18.87 -29.92
CA LEU A 1091 -45.62 -17.99 -28.94
C LEU A 1091 -46.46 -16.71 -28.85
N ASP A 1092 -46.63 -16.17 -27.65
CA ASP A 1092 -47.21 -14.83 -27.51
C ASP A 1092 -46.27 -13.75 -28.07
N ASP A 1093 -46.75 -12.51 -28.18
CA ASP A 1093 -46.00 -11.41 -28.79
C ASP A 1093 -44.69 -11.13 -28.03
N ASP A 1094 -44.70 -11.29 -26.70
CA ASP A 1094 -43.55 -11.08 -25.82
C ASP A 1094 -42.51 -12.22 -25.97
N GLU A 1095 -42.97 -13.48 -25.99
CA GLU A 1095 -42.14 -14.66 -26.25
C GLU A 1095 -41.52 -14.63 -27.66
N THR A 1096 -42.28 -14.14 -28.65
CA THR A 1096 -41.82 -13.97 -30.04
C THR A 1096 -40.76 -12.86 -30.14
N TRP A 1097 -40.99 -11.73 -29.47
CA TRP A 1097 -40.05 -10.63 -29.39
C TRP A 1097 -38.76 -11.05 -28.67
N LEU A 1098 -38.86 -11.82 -27.58
CA LEU A 1098 -37.70 -12.38 -26.88
C LEU A 1098 -36.84 -13.27 -27.79
N ALA A 1099 -37.47 -14.20 -28.50
CA ALA A 1099 -36.77 -15.17 -29.34
C ALA A 1099 -36.15 -14.56 -30.61
N ARG A 1100 -36.84 -13.61 -31.26
CA ARG A 1100 -36.42 -13.05 -32.56
C ARG A 1100 -35.65 -11.74 -32.46
N THR A 1101 -35.86 -10.97 -31.41
CA THR A 1101 -35.35 -9.59 -31.31
C THR A 1101 -34.45 -9.41 -30.09
N TYR A 1102 -34.96 -9.66 -28.88
CA TYR A 1102 -34.25 -9.31 -27.65
C TYR A 1102 -33.01 -10.18 -27.37
N PHE A 1103 -33.10 -11.50 -27.46
CA PHE A 1103 -31.93 -12.36 -27.26
C PHE A 1103 -30.84 -12.16 -28.32
N PRO A 1104 -31.16 -12.07 -29.63
CA PRO A 1104 -30.17 -11.68 -30.64
C PRO A 1104 -29.56 -10.29 -30.40
N MET A 1105 -30.34 -9.30 -29.94
CA MET A 1105 -29.85 -7.96 -29.61
C MET A 1105 -28.91 -7.99 -28.38
N LEU A 1106 -29.29 -8.69 -27.32
CA LEU A 1106 -28.45 -8.92 -26.13
C LEU A 1106 -27.13 -9.61 -26.48
N ILE A 1107 -27.15 -10.59 -27.39
CA ILE A 1107 -25.94 -11.25 -27.87
C ILE A 1107 -25.07 -10.27 -28.68
N ALA A 1108 -25.67 -9.45 -29.55
CA ALA A 1108 -24.93 -8.43 -30.30
C ALA A 1108 -24.31 -7.35 -29.38
N GLU A 1109 -24.98 -7.01 -28.28
CA GLU A 1109 -24.47 -6.07 -27.26
C GLU A 1109 -23.36 -6.67 -26.39
N SER A 1110 -23.18 -8.00 -26.38
CA SER A 1110 -22.11 -8.68 -25.62
C SER A 1110 -20.70 -8.28 -26.06
N GLU A 1111 -20.56 -7.72 -27.27
CA GLU A 1111 -19.31 -7.16 -27.79
C GLU A 1111 -18.88 -5.85 -27.08
N SER A 1112 -19.79 -5.19 -26.36
CA SER A 1112 -19.54 -3.88 -25.73
C SER A 1112 -19.65 -3.88 -24.20
N SER A 1113 -20.50 -4.70 -23.58
CA SER A 1113 -20.59 -4.81 -22.10
C SER A 1113 -21.15 -6.16 -21.62
N LEU A 1114 -20.26 -7.10 -21.29
CA LEU A 1114 -20.63 -8.42 -20.74
C LEU A 1114 -21.52 -8.34 -19.46
N PRO A 1115 -21.25 -7.44 -18.48
CA PRO A 1115 -22.07 -7.35 -17.26
C PRO A 1115 -23.54 -6.98 -17.53
N THR A 1116 -23.79 -6.07 -18.48
CA THR A 1116 -25.14 -5.61 -18.84
C THR A 1116 -25.95 -6.71 -19.51
N VAL A 1117 -25.29 -7.54 -20.33
CA VAL A 1117 -25.92 -8.69 -20.99
C VAL A 1117 -26.27 -9.78 -19.97
N LEU A 1118 -25.41 -10.00 -18.98
CA LEU A 1118 -25.67 -10.95 -17.89
C LEU A 1118 -26.86 -10.54 -17.02
N GLU A 1119 -26.99 -9.24 -16.75
CA GLU A 1119 -28.14 -8.68 -16.04
C GLU A 1119 -29.42 -8.85 -16.85
N GLY A 1120 -29.40 -8.53 -18.16
CA GLY A 1120 -30.56 -8.74 -19.03
C GLY A 1120 -31.02 -10.20 -19.11
N VAL A 1121 -30.09 -11.16 -19.25
CA VAL A 1121 -30.43 -12.59 -19.24
C VAL A 1121 -30.96 -13.04 -17.87
N ALA A 1122 -30.40 -12.52 -16.78
CA ALA A 1122 -30.86 -12.80 -15.42
C ALA A 1122 -32.25 -12.21 -15.15
N GLU A 1123 -32.56 -11.03 -15.68
CA GLU A 1123 -33.88 -10.40 -15.60
C GLU A 1123 -34.94 -11.24 -16.32
N VAL A 1124 -34.67 -11.67 -17.57
CA VAL A 1124 -35.62 -12.57 -18.29
C VAL A 1124 -35.83 -13.87 -17.53
N ALA A 1125 -34.77 -14.46 -16.97
CA ALA A 1125 -34.86 -15.69 -16.19
C ALA A 1125 -35.61 -15.53 -14.85
N GLN A 1126 -35.73 -14.30 -14.33
CA GLN A 1126 -36.51 -13.99 -13.13
C GLN A 1126 -37.98 -13.69 -13.46
N VAL A 1127 -38.25 -13.06 -14.61
CA VAL A 1127 -39.59 -12.66 -15.04
C VAL A 1127 -40.37 -13.82 -15.66
N PHE A 1128 -39.71 -14.65 -16.48
CA PHE A 1128 -40.37 -15.76 -17.19
C PHE A 1128 -40.20 -17.08 -16.46
N ASP A 1129 -41.27 -17.87 -16.39
CA ASP A 1129 -41.20 -19.19 -15.77
C ASP A 1129 -40.38 -20.19 -16.61
N THR A 1130 -39.97 -21.29 -15.98
CA THR A 1130 -39.16 -22.37 -16.60
C THR A 1130 -39.84 -22.97 -17.86
N ARG A 1131 -41.16 -22.84 -18.00
CA ARG A 1131 -41.94 -23.40 -19.11
C ARG A 1131 -41.97 -22.44 -20.30
N ALA A 1132 -42.21 -21.16 -20.07
CA ALA A 1132 -42.13 -20.08 -21.04
C ALA A 1132 -40.71 -19.95 -21.59
N MET A 1133 -39.69 -19.91 -20.72
CA MET A 1133 -38.29 -19.89 -21.14
C MET A 1133 -37.92 -21.12 -21.99
N ARG A 1134 -38.46 -22.31 -21.68
CA ARG A 1134 -38.28 -23.52 -22.51
C ARG A 1134 -38.92 -23.38 -23.88
N ARG A 1135 -40.09 -22.73 -24.02
CA ARG A 1135 -40.75 -22.47 -25.31
C ARG A 1135 -39.94 -21.49 -26.15
N VAL A 1136 -39.55 -20.36 -25.56
CA VAL A 1136 -38.73 -19.31 -26.20
C VAL A 1136 -37.39 -19.89 -26.67
N LEU A 1137 -36.66 -20.59 -25.81
CA LEU A 1137 -35.39 -21.23 -26.17
C LEU A 1137 -35.56 -22.27 -27.29
N ASN A 1138 -36.64 -23.06 -27.29
CA ASN A 1138 -36.93 -24.02 -28.37
C ASN A 1138 -37.30 -23.36 -29.71
N PHE A 1139 -37.60 -22.06 -29.73
CA PHE A 1139 -37.86 -21.27 -30.93
C PHE A 1139 -36.64 -20.48 -31.42
N CYS A 1140 -35.71 -20.13 -30.51
CA CYS A 1140 -34.41 -19.53 -30.86
C CYS A 1140 -33.60 -20.44 -31.78
N THR A 1141 -32.73 -19.87 -32.62
CA THR A 1141 -31.82 -20.68 -33.44
C THR A 1141 -30.81 -21.45 -32.55
N PRO A 1142 -30.26 -22.59 -33.00
CA PRO A 1142 -29.22 -23.30 -32.27
C PRO A 1142 -28.02 -22.41 -31.91
N GLN A 1143 -27.68 -21.45 -32.78
CA GLN A 1143 -26.63 -20.46 -32.55
C GLN A 1143 -26.96 -19.55 -31.35
N VAL A 1144 -28.15 -18.95 -31.32
CA VAL A 1144 -28.60 -18.10 -30.21
C VAL A 1144 -28.65 -18.87 -28.88
N ARG A 1145 -29.07 -20.14 -28.88
CA ARG A 1145 -29.07 -20.98 -27.68
C ARG A 1145 -27.65 -21.27 -27.18
N ALA A 1146 -26.71 -21.53 -28.09
CA ALA A 1146 -25.32 -21.78 -27.76
C ALA A 1146 -24.65 -20.50 -27.21
N ASP A 1147 -24.90 -19.36 -27.83
CA ASP A 1147 -24.35 -18.07 -27.40
C ASP A 1147 -24.90 -17.64 -26.03
N LEU A 1148 -26.21 -17.82 -25.77
CA LEU A 1148 -26.80 -17.60 -24.45
C LEU A 1148 -26.22 -18.53 -23.39
N LEU A 1149 -25.99 -19.81 -23.72
CA LEU A 1149 -25.33 -20.74 -22.80
C LEU A 1149 -23.91 -20.28 -22.49
N MET A 1150 -23.14 -19.86 -23.49
CA MET A 1150 -21.78 -19.35 -23.31
C MET A 1150 -21.74 -18.06 -22.49
N ILE A 1151 -22.70 -17.16 -22.68
CA ILE A 1151 -22.85 -15.94 -21.86
C ILE A 1151 -23.14 -16.32 -20.40
N VAL A 1152 -24.09 -17.22 -20.12
CA VAL A 1152 -24.37 -17.66 -18.73
C VAL A 1152 -23.17 -18.40 -18.13
N LEU A 1153 -22.45 -19.17 -18.94
CA LEU A 1153 -21.22 -19.86 -18.52
C LEU A 1153 -20.04 -18.89 -18.33
N SER A 1154 -19.98 -17.75 -19.02
CA SER A 1154 -18.96 -16.69 -18.86
C SER A 1154 -18.92 -16.06 -17.46
N CYS A 1155 -19.99 -16.25 -16.67
CA CYS A 1155 -20.02 -15.93 -15.24
C CYS A 1155 -19.24 -16.91 -14.35
N LEU A 1156 -18.80 -18.00 -14.93
CA LEU A 1156 -17.94 -19.01 -14.33
C LEU A 1156 -16.51 -18.82 -14.90
N PRO A 1157 -15.46 -19.31 -14.25
CA PRO A 1157 -14.09 -19.28 -14.79
C PRO A 1157 -13.97 -20.01 -16.13
N THR A 1158 -13.06 -19.52 -16.97
CA THR A 1158 -12.77 -20.03 -18.32
C THR A 1158 -12.36 -21.49 -18.37
N GLU A 1159 -11.85 -22.05 -17.25
CA GLU A 1159 -11.50 -23.47 -17.14
C GLU A 1159 -12.67 -24.43 -17.38
N ILE A 1160 -13.93 -24.02 -17.15
CA ILE A 1160 -15.09 -24.92 -17.32
C ILE A 1160 -15.38 -25.25 -18.79
N TYR A 1161 -15.09 -24.34 -19.73
CA TYR A 1161 -15.34 -24.55 -21.16
C TYR A 1161 -14.06 -24.82 -21.95
N SER A 1162 -12.88 -24.44 -21.45
CA SER A 1162 -11.58 -24.75 -22.07
C SER A 1162 -11.12 -26.20 -21.89
N ILE A 1163 -11.74 -26.99 -20.98
CA ILE A 1163 -11.49 -28.45 -20.83
C ILE A 1163 -11.74 -29.25 -22.13
N SER A 1164 -12.30 -28.64 -23.18
CA SER A 1164 -12.53 -29.29 -24.48
C SER A 1164 -11.62 -28.83 -25.63
N VAL A 1165 -10.61 -27.98 -25.38
CA VAL A 1165 -9.64 -27.58 -26.43
C VAL A 1165 -8.21 -27.54 -25.89
N SER A 1166 -7.55 -28.68 -25.84
CA SER A 1166 -6.08 -28.76 -25.97
C SER A 1166 -5.70 -30.05 -26.70
N PRO A 1167 -4.85 -29.99 -27.73
CA PRO A 1167 -4.34 -31.18 -28.41
C PRO A 1167 -3.36 -31.89 -27.49
N LEU A 1168 -3.69 -33.13 -27.12
CA LEU A 1168 -2.71 -34.09 -26.62
C LEU A 1168 -1.71 -34.38 -27.76
N SER A 1169 -0.61 -33.63 -27.80
CA SER A 1169 0.60 -34.05 -28.50
C SER A 1169 1.83 -33.70 -27.67
N ALA A 1170 2.58 -34.77 -27.37
CA ALA A 1170 3.96 -34.83 -26.86
C ALA A 1170 4.10 -35.31 -25.41
N SER A 1171 4.22 -36.63 -25.27
CA SER A 1171 5.20 -37.36 -24.41
C SER A 1171 4.63 -38.67 -23.86
N LEU A 1172 4.47 -39.68 -24.72
CA LEU A 1172 4.62 -41.07 -24.30
C LEU A 1172 5.44 -41.79 -25.36
N ALA A 1173 6.70 -42.04 -25.04
CA ALA A 1173 7.55 -42.95 -25.77
C ALA A 1173 6.94 -44.36 -25.67
N GLU A 1174 6.69 -45.00 -26.81
CA GLU A 1174 6.39 -46.43 -26.88
C GLU A 1174 7.65 -47.26 -26.57
N PRO A 1175 7.55 -48.34 -25.79
CA PRO A 1175 8.53 -49.40 -25.85
C PRO A 1175 8.21 -50.31 -27.04
N ALA A 1176 9.24 -50.52 -27.85
CA ALA A 1176 9.26 -51.39 -29.01
C ALA A 1176 8.77 -52.82 -28.71
N LEU A 1177 8.01 -53.39 -29.63
CA LEU A 1177 8.01 -54.82 -29.93
C LEU A 1177 7.63 -55.03 -31.41
N SER A 1178 8.63 -55.47 -32.18
CA SER A 1178 8.55 -55.99 -33.55
C SER A 1178 7.84 -57.36 -33.59
N PRO A 1179 7.52 -57.95 -34.77
CA PRO A 1179 7.68 -57.48 -36.15
C PRO A 1179 6.38 -57.15 -36.89
#